data_AF-A0A939CF36-F1
#
_entry.id   AF-A0A939CF36-F1
#
_cell.length_a   1.000
_cell.length_b   1.000
_cell.length_c   1.000
_cell.angle_alpha   90.00
_cell.angle_beta   90.00
_cell.angle_gamma   90.00
#
_symmetry.space_group_name_H-M   'P 1'
#
loop_
_entity.id
_entity.type
_entity.pdbx_description
1 polymer ?
#
loop_
_entity_poly.entity_id
_entity_poly.type
_entity_poly.pdbx_seq_one_letter_code
_entity_poly.pdbx_strand_id
1 'polypeptide(L)'
;MKRKIVSALLVMSMTASLVACGNSGSGSSDPADESVSVSSSASSESDASASASSESEAEAEESEMPEGYDETSTELYNEALGDFNDALATAKEAETVDERYALMAVAEGKLMESAMMYPLTSKGGTYAMYRMAPRTKDYTLWGSDQDRYHQYVVTTDFIKAEDYNEMRAKWDELKGTGTYESWVKEYLAGKGYTLKDSFSMPYASDPVTWDGLATSRAADTDAIINTYDGLMEYDVEGTLQPALAESYEVSDDGLTYTFHLRKDVKWTDSQGREVDTVKADDFVAGMQHMCDAQGGLEYLVQGVIKNVSQYISGEVTDFDEVGVKAVDDYTVEYTLEEPCSYFMTMLGYTIFMPMSRSYYQSQGGKFGAEYDSSAADYQYGKDSNSIAYCGPYLVTNATAKNTIVFKLSDSYWNKDNVNIKTLTWLFNDQSDVTKMYTDAKAGTVDYVNLNTSTMETAKSEGLYDQYAVVSDTDATSFMGFYNINRTATANANDGTTAKSTKSDEEIQRTNKALQNVHFRRAISFAADRGAYNAQQVGEDLKYTSLRNTFTPGYFVSLSKDTTIQINGTDTTFPAGTYYGEIVQKQIDADGVKIKVWDAENKTSDGFDGWYNPENAVEELNTAIEELAEEGITIDESNPIQIEYPYPSAVEVYTNKANSYKKSVEAALGGKVVINLVDAVDLDGWYYAGYYVNYGYEQNYDVYDVSGWSPDFGDPCSYLDTMLPDYEGYMTKCFGIF
;
A
#
# COMPACT_ATOMS: atom_id res chain seq x y z
N MET A 1 -2.18 14.12 37.52
CA MET A 1 -3.55 14.55 37.88
C MET A 1 -4.39 14.35 36.61
N LYS A 2 -5.12 13.23 36.57
CA LYS A 2 -6.10 12.74 35.58
C LYS A 2 -6.03 13.23 34.12
N ARG A 3 -5.23 12.53 33.31
CA ARG A 3 -5.53 12.13 31.92
C ARG A 3 -5.12 10.66 31.82
N LYS A 4 -6.07 9.75 31.81
CA LYS A 4 -5.87 8.30 31.58
C LYS A 4 -7.19 7.70 31.09
N ILE A 5 -7.09 6.95 30.00
CA ILE A 5 -8.01 5.93 29.48
C ILE A 5 -9.21 6.48 28.68
N VAL A 6 -9.03 6.52 27.36
CA VAL A 6 -10.03 6.13 26.34
C VAL A 6 -9.27 5.23 25.36
N SER A 7 -9.96 4.30 24.70
CA SER A 7 -9.41 3.18 23.90
C SER A 7 -8.99 1.94 24.69
N ALA A 8 -9.96 1.37 25.42
CA ALA A 8 -10.07 -0.07 25.64
C ALA A 8 -11.48 -0.33 26.19
N LEU A 9 -12.43 -0.76 25.34
CA LEU A 9 -13.66 -1.47 25.71
C LEU A 9 -14.53 -1.77 24.48
N LEU A 10 -14.48 -3.02 24.00
CA LEU A 10 -15.63 -3.68 23.38
C LEU A 10 -15.60 -5.18 23.72
N VAL A 11 -15.76 -5.49 25.01
CA VAL A 11 -16.18 -6.82 25.46
C VAL A 11 -17.48 -6.65 26.22
N MET A 12 -18.61 -7.01 25.60
CA MET A 12 -19.89 -7.14 26.31
C MET A 12 -20.31 -8.61 26.41
N SER A 13 -20.23 -9.08 27.64
CA SER A 13 -20.81 -10.29 28.19
C SER A 13 -22.26 -10.55 27.79
N MET A 14 -22.58 -11.79 27.40
CA MET A 14 -23.90 -12.37 27.61
C MET A 14 -23.76 -13.76 28.27
N THR A 15 -24.02 -13.81 29.58
CA THR A 15 -24.23 -15.08 30.30
C THR A 15 -25.70 -15.40 30.47
N ALA A 16 -25.99 -16.68 30.20
CA ALA A 16 -27.04 -17.55 30.73
C ALA A 16 -28.42 -17.55 30.06
N SER A 17 -28.71 -18.66 29.37
CA SER A 17 -29.86 -19.54 29.67
C SER A 17 -29.71 -20.91 28.99
N LEU A 18 -29.21 -21.90 29.73
CA LEU A 18 -29.33 -23.32 29.40
C LEU A 18 -30.76 -23.80 29.73
N VAL A 19 -31.53 -24.21 28.72
CA VAL A 19 -32.63 -25.17 28.91
C VAL A 19 -32.65 -26.15 27.73
N ALA A 20 -32.38 -27.42 28.07
CA ALA A 20 -32.51 -28.58 27.21
C ALA A 20 -33.96 -28.85 26.79
N CYS A 21 -34.16 -29.37 25.56
CA CYS A 21 -35.14 -30.41 25.23
C CYS A 21 -35.02 -30.90 23.77
N GLY A 22 -34.69 -32.19 23.58
CA GLY A 22 -35.54 -33.10 22.79
C GLY A 22 -35.36 -33.24 21.27
N ASN A 23 -34.47 -34.16 20.87
CA ASN A 23 -34.74 -35.38 20.06
C ASN A 23 -35.68 -35.30 18.83
N SER A 24 -35.19 -35.67 17.63
CA SER A 24 -35.53 -36.94 16.90
C SER A 24 -35.48 -36.84 15.35
N GLY A 25 -34.95 -37.93 14.73
CA GLY A 25 -35.35 -38.44 13.40
C GLY A 25 -34.44 -38.08 12.22
N SER A 26 -33.48 -38.93 11.82
CA SER A 26 -33.59 -39.95 10.72
C SER A 26 -33.63 -39.36 9.30
N GLY A 27 -32.84 -39.76 8.30
CA GLY A 27 -31.83 -40.81 8.15
C GLY A 27 -31.47 -41.00 6.66
N SER A 28 -30.42 -41.79 6.39
CA SER A 28 -30.00 -42.42 5.11
C SER A 28 -29.56 -41.47 3.97
N SER A 29 -28.53 -41.72 3.17
CA SER A 29 -27.68 -42.90 2.90
C SER A 29 -26.44 -42.45 2.10
N ASP A 30 -25.28 -43.02 2.42
CA ASP A 30 -24.05 -43.13 1.62
C ASP A 30 -24.27 -43.68 0.18
N PRO A 31 -23.31 -43.59 -0.78
CA PRO A 31 -21.86 -43.72 -0.54
C PRO A 31 -20.88 -42.86 -1.35
N ALA A 32 -19.71 -42.67 -0.74
CA ALA A 32 -18.34 -42.69 -1.27
C ALA A 32 -18.12 -42.42 -2.77
N ASP A 33 -17.36 -41.36 -3.05
CA ASP A 33 -16.39 -41.33 -4.15
C ASP A 33 -15.07 -40.73 -3.65
N GLU A 34 -13.99 -41.46 -3.90
CA GLU A 34 -12.61 -41.06 -3.59
C GLU A 34 -12.25 -39.86 -4.46
N SER A 35 -11.95 -38.71 -3.85
CA SER A 35 -11.30 -37.61 -4.56
C SER A 35 -9.94 -37.33 -3.95
N VAL A 36 -8.95 -37.50 -4.81
CA VAL A 36 -7.54 -37.17 -4.63
C VAL A 36 -7.43 -35.66 -4.39
N SER A 37 -6.97 -35.29 -3.21
CA SER A 37 -6.60 -33.93 -2.87
C SER A 37 -5.36 -33.51 -3.67
N VAL A 38 -5.53 -32.64 -4.65
CA VAL A 38 -4.43 -31.94 -5.33
C VAL A 38 -4.36 -30.55 -4.72
N SER A 39 -3.31 -30.29 -3.96
CA SER A 39 -2.99 -29.00 -3.32
C SER A 39 -2.56 -27.99 -4.38
N SER A 40 -3.19 -26.80 -4.35
CA SER A 40 -2.93 -25.67 -5.23
C SER A 40 -1.94 -24.69 -4.60
N SER A 41 -0.92 -24.30 -5.36
CA SER A 41 0.14 -23.37 -4.98
C SER A 41 0.21 -22.22 -5.99
N ALA A 42 0.24 -20.97 -5.54
CA ALA A 42 0.38 -19.81 -6.41
C ALA A 42 1.22 -18.69 -5.80
N SER A 43 1.83 -17.91 -6.68
CA SER A 43 2.80 -16.87 -6.43
C SER A 43 2.26 -15.48 -6.77
N SER A 44 2.34 -14.61 -5.76
CA SER A 44 2.72 -13.19 -5.78
C SER A 44 1.79 -12.08 -6.29
N GLU A 45 1.75 -11.05 -5.45
CA GLU A 45 1.68 -9.61 -5.77
C GLU A 45 0.36 -9.07 -6.32
N SER A 46 -0.60 -8.96 -5.41
CA SER A 46 -1.67 -7.96 -5.47
C SER A 46 -1.69 -7.17 -4.17
N ASP A 47 -2.13 -5.91 -4.25
CA ASP A 47 -2.50 -5.07 -3.11
C ASP A 47 -3.44 -5.81 -2.16
N ALA A 48 -2.86 -6.45 -1.15
CA ALA A 48 -3.51 -6.48 0.13
C ALA A 48 -3.03 -5.20 0.82
N SER A 49 -3.94 -4.25 1.01
CA SER A 49 -3.95 -3.47 2.25
C SER A 49 -4.59 -4.37 3.31
N ALA A 50 -4.12 -4.30 4.55
CA ALA A 50 -4.61 -5.20 5.57
C ALA A 50 -6.09 -4.93 5.80
N SER A 51 -6.91 -5.94 5.53
CA SER A 51 -8.27 -6.02 6.05
C SER A 51 -8.54 -7.46 6.40
N ALA A 52 -8.93 -7.69 7.65
CA ALA A 52 -9.35 -8.98 8.14
C ALA A 52 -10.35 -9.62 7.16
N SER A 53 -9.97 -10.75 6.57
CA SER A 53 -10.86 -11.55 5.76
C SER A 53 -11.90 -12.20 6.67
N SER A 54 -13.14 -11.73 6.61
CA SER A 54 -14.28 -12.46 7.11
C SER A 54 -14.60 -13.60 6.13
N GLU A 55 -14.17 -14.82 6.46
CA GLU A 55 -14.91 -16.08 6.18
C GLU A 55 -14.13 -17.32 6.66
N SER A 56 -14.12 -17.56 7.97
CA SER A 56 -14.59 -18.79 8.62
C SER A 56 -14.32 -18.64 10.11
N GLU A 57 -15.37 -18.46 10.93
CA GLU A 57 -15.26 -18.51 12.39
C GLU A 57 -14.97 -19.94 12.83
N ALA A 58 -13.71 -20.36 12.73
CA ALA A 58 -13.12 -21.12 13.81
C ALA A 58 -12.77 -20.08 14.88
N GLU A 59 -13.31 -20.22 16.09
CA GLU A 59 -12.91 -19.42 17.25
C GLU A 59 -11.40 -19.62 17.48
N ALA A 60 -10.56 -18.80 16.85
CA ALA A 60 -9.16 -18.67 17.21
C ALA A 60 -9.12 -18.03 18.61
N GLU A 61 -8.43 -18.66 19.55
CA GLU A 61 -8.17 -18.04 20.85
C GLU A 61 -7.46 -16.71 20.59
N GLU A 62 -8.10 -15.60 20.95
CA GLU A 62 -7.52 -14.27 20.83
C GLU A 62 -6.19 -14.26 21.60
N SER A 63 -5.10 -13.91 20.91
CA SER A 63 -3.77 -13.87 21.48
C SER A 63 -3.75 -12.85 22.63
N GLU A 64 -3.57 -13.30 23.87
CA GLU A 64 -3.52 -12.38 25.01
C GLU A 64 -2.21 -11.58 24.98
N MET A 65 -2.32 -10.24 25.01
CA MET A 65 -1.17 -9.35 25.10
C MET A 65 -0.31 -9.72 26.33
N PRO A 66 1.02 -9.93 26.16
CA PRO A 66 1.89 -10.27 27.28
C PRO A 66 1.92 -9.20 28.38
N GLU A 67 2.08 -9.63 29.64
CA GLU A 67 2.20 -8.71 30.77
C GLU A 67 3.44 -7.79 30.60
N GLY A 68 3.24 -6.47 30.73
CA GLY A 68 4.31 -5.48 30.58
C GLY A 68 4.76 -5.20 29.14
N TYR A 69 4.03 -5.72 28.15
CA TYR A 69 4.38 -5.58 26.73
C TYR A 69 4.44 -4.11 26.25
N ASP A 70 3.50 -3.25 26.66
CA ASP A 70 3.51 -1.82 26.28
C ASP A 70 4.76 -1.10 26.82
N GLU A 71 5.09 -1.30 28.10
CA GLU A 71 6.27 -0.68 28.72
C GLU A 71 7.55 -1.13 28.03
N THR A 72 7.65 -2.43 27.72
CA THR A 72 8.76 -3.00 26.95
C THR A 72 8.81 -2.42 25.54
N SER A 73 7.66 -2.30 24.87
CA SER A 73 7.55 -1.75 23.51
C SER A 73 8.03 -0.30 23.45
N THR A 74 7.60 0.55 24.40
CA THR A 74 8.05 1.94 24.50
C THR A 74 9.56 2.04 24.78
N GLU A 75 10.10 1.21 25.68
CA GLU A 75 11.55 1.19 25.96
C GLU A 75 12.35 0.83 24.70
N LEU A 76 11.97 -0.25 24.03
CA LEU A 76 12.63 -0.74 22.82
C LEU A 76 12.49 0.23 21.65
N TYR A 77 11.33 0.86 21.48
CA TYR A 77 11.14 1.89 20.46
C TYR A 77 12.09 3.07 20.68
N ASN A 78 12.16 3.59 21.91
CA ASN A 78 13.01 4.73 22.22
C ASN A 78 14.49 4.42 22.00
N GLU A 79 14.92 3.18 22.31
CA GLU A 79 16.29 2.73 22.07
C GLU A 79 16.60 2.58 20.57
N ALA A 80 15.69 2.01 19.78
CA ALA A 80 15.93 1.70 18.37
C ALA A 80 15.63 2.86 17.41
N LEU A 81 14.61 3.67 17.71
CA LEU A 81 14.03 4.68 16.83
C LEU A 81 13.87 6.06 17.49
N GLY A 82 14.42 6.28 18.69
CA GLY A 82 14.35 7.58 19.38
C GLY A 82 14.92 8.73 18.54
N ASP A 83 16.10 8.55 17.94
CA ASP A 83 16.72 9.57 17.08
C ASP A 83 15.88 9.88 15.82
N PHE A 84 15.24 8.85 15.24
CA PHE A 84 14.29 9.02 14.14
C PHE A 84 13.08 9.85 14.59
N ASN A 85 12.49 9.49 15.73
CA ASN A 85 11.30 10.13 16.26
C ASN A 85 11.55 11.60 16.62
N ASP A 86 12.68 11.89 17.25
CA ASP A 86 13.10 13.27 17.59
C ASP A 86 13.35 14.11 16.32
N ALA A 87 13.98 13.53 15.30
CA ALA A 87 14.18 14.19 14.01
C ALA A 87 12.86 14.45 13.28
N LEU A 88 11.93 13.49 13.32
CA LEU A 88 10.59 13.63 12.72
C LEU A 88 9.77 14.70 13.45
N ALA A 89 9.80 14.72 14.78
CA ALA A 89 9.15 15.75 15.58
C ALA A 89 9.70 17.15 15.25
N THR A 90 11.03 17.27 15.10
CA THR A 90 11.67 18.51 14.65
C THR A 90 11.19 18.92 13.26
N ALA A 91 11.04 17.97 12.33
CA ALA A 91 10.53 18.25 10.99
C ALA A 91 9.07 18.76 11.01
N LYS A 92 8.24 18.24 11.93
CA LYS A 92 6.83 18.69 12.09
C LYS A 92 6.72 20.14 12.59
N GLU A 93 7.77 20.68 13.23
CA GLU A 93 7.82 22.08 13.67
C GLU A 93 8.27 23.06 12.57
N ALA A 94 8.69 22.57 11.39
CA ALA A 94 9.22 23.41 10.33
C ALA A 94 8.19 24.42 9.79
N GLU A 95 8.63 25.66 9.56
CA GLU A 95 7.75 26.75 9.10
C GLU A 95 7.51 26.72 7.59
N THR A 96 8.34 25.99 6.83
CA THR A 96 8.22 25.90 5.37
C THR A 96 8.28 24.47 4.86
N VAL A 97 7.61 24.21 3.74
CA VAL A 97 7.57 22.88 3.10
C VAL A 97 8.96 22.38 2.75
N ASP A 98 9.82 23.24 2.19
CA ASP A 98 11.18 22.85 1.80
C ASP A 98 12.04 22.46 3.02
N GLU A 99 11.91 23.21 4.11
CA GLU A 99 12.59 22.89 5.37
C GLU A 99 12.06 21.58 5.97
N ARG A 100 10.73 21.39 5.97
CA ARG A 100 10.10 20.14 6.42
C ARG A 100 10.60 18.94 5.62
N TYR A 101 10.62 19.02 4.28
CA TYR A 101 11.12 17.94 3.44
C TYR A 101 12.59 17.62 3.72
N ALA A 102 13.43 18.64 3.89
CA ALA A 102 14.84 18.43 4.22
C ALA A 102 15.02 17.78 5.61
N LEU A 103 14.24 18.20 6.62
CA LEU A 103 14.28 17.61 7.96
C LEU A 103 13.65 16.21 8.03
N MET A 104 12.60 15.94 7.25
CA MET A 104 12.06 14.58 7.10
C MET A 104 13.07 13.65 6.43
N ALA A 105 13.86 14.13 5.47
CA ALA A 105 14.95 13.34 4.90
C ALA A 105 16.05 13.03 5.93
N VAL A 106 16.30 13.93 6.88
CA VAL A 106 17.17 13.67 8.04
C VAL A 106 16.55 12.58 8.93
N ALA A 107 15.25 12.67 9.23
CA ALA A 107 14.56 11.64 9.99
C ALA A 107 14.65 10.27 9.28
N GLU A 108 14.38 10.19 7.99
CA GLU A 108 14.52 8.92 7.25
C GLU A 108 15.97 8.41 7.23
N GLY A 109 16.96 9.31 7.17
CA GLY A 109 18.37 8.94 7.36
C GLY A 109 18.59 8.18 8.68
N LYS A 110 18.00 8.65 9.79
CA LYS A 110 18.01 7.99 11.11
C LYS A 110 17.26 6.66 11.12
N LEU A 111 16.14 6.59 10.41
CA LEU A 111 15.40 5.33 10.23
C LEU A 111 16.22 4.27 9.49
N MET A 112 16.86 4.64 8.37
CA MET A 112 17.74 3.73 7.62
C MET A 112 18.99 3.36 8.43
N GLU A 113 19.57 4.31 9.15
CA GLU A 113 20.68 4.08 10.07
C GLU A 113 20.35 3.00 11.13
N SER A 114 19.12 3.00 11.68
CA SER A 114 18.69 2.05 12.71
C SER A 114 18.67 0.60 12.25
N ALA A 115 18.59 0.37 10.93
CA ALA A 115 18.39 -0.93 10.31
C ALA A 115 17.26 -1.75 10.95
N MET A 116 16.21 -1.12 11.51
CA MET A 116 15.00 -1.82 11.98
C MET A 116 14.24 -2.51 10.85
N MET A 117 14.38 -1.93 9.66
CA MET A 117 13.99 -2.51 8.39
C MET A 117 15.04 -2.17 7.32
N TYR A 118 15.04 -2.92 6.23
CA TYR A 118 15.85 -2.63 5.06
C TYR A 118 14.99 -2.69 3.79
N PRO A 119 15.15 -1.75 2.84
CA PRO A 119 14.37 -1.74 1.61
C PRO A 119 14.58 -3.01 0.78
N LEU A 120 13.51 -3.51 0.14
CA LEU A 120 13.56 -4.61 -0.82
C LEU A 120 13.30 -4.11 -2.23
N THR A 121 12.04 -3.86 -2.57
CA THR A 121 11.62 -3.53 -3.93
C THR A 121 10.51 -2.48 -3.95
N SER A 122 10.38 -1.80 -5.08
CA SER A 122 9.13 -1.20 -5.54
C SER A 122 8.26 -2.22 -6.29
N LYS A 123 6.99 -1.91 -6.59
CA LYS A 123 6.26 -2.70 -7.59
C LYS A 123 6.75 -2.35 -8.99
N GLY A 124 6.41 -3.21 -9.95
CA GLY A 124 6.81 -3.04 -11.35
C GLY A 124 8.27 -3.42 -11.60
N GLY A 125 8.88 -2.85 -12.65
CA GLY A 125 10.24 -3.20 -13.04
C GLY A 125 10.39 -4.63 -13.58
N THR A 126 9.31 -5.20 -14.12
CA THR A 126 9.24 -6.56 -14.68
C THR A 126 9.07 -6.52 -16.20
N TYR A 127 9.39 -7.60 -16.90
CA TYR A 127 9.03 -7.70 -18.32
C TYR A 127 7.52 -7.81 -18.47
N ALA A 128 6.96 -7.13 -19.45
CA ALA A 128 5.54 -7.12 -19.72
C ALA A 128 5.25 -6.99 -21.23
N MET A 129 4.06 -7.42 -21.63
CA MET A 129 3.52 -7.21 -22.99
C MET A 129 2.20 -6.46 -22.88
N TYR A 130 2.04 -5.42 -23.70
CA TYR A 130 0.97 -4.43 -23.55
C TYR A 130 0.17 -4.21 -24.84
N ARG A 131 -1.14 -4.01 -24.71
CA ARG A 131 -1.99 -3.41 -25.75
C ARG A 131 -2.28 -1.94 -25.51
N MET A 132 -1.96 -1.42 -24.33
CA MET A 132 -2.11 -0.01 -23.99
C MET A 132 -0.85 0.75 -24.36
N ALA A 133 -1.04 1.94 -24.91
CA ALA A 133 0.03 2.90 -25.08
C ALA A 133 0.58 3.34 -23.71
N PRO A 134 1.90 3.57 -23.58
CA PRO A 134 2.47 4.12 -22.36
C PRO A 134 1.96 5.54 -22.12
N ARG A 135 1.82 5.93 -20.85
CA ARG A 135 1.50 7.31 -20.43
C ARG A 135 0.18 7.86 -20.99
N THR A 136 -0.84 6.99 -21.07
CA THR A 136 -2.22 7.37 -21.43
C THR A 136 -3.23 6.96 -20.35
N LYS A 137 -2.78 6.61 -19.15
CA LYS A 137 -3.63 6.48 -17.96
C LYS A 137 -3.21 7.58 -17.00
N ASP A 138 -4.17 8.04 -16.21
CA ASP A 138 -3.91 8.92 -15.08
C ASP A 138 -2.74 8.39 -14.27
N TYR A 139 -1.84 9.29 -13.90
CA TYR A 139 -0.59 8.97 -13.25
C TYR A 139 -0.48 9.78 -11.98
N THR A 140 -0.16 9.12 -10.88
CA THR A 140 0.19 9.75 -9.62
C THR A 140 1.08 8.77 -8.86
N LEU A 141 1.93 9.28 -7.97
CA LEU A 141 2.73 8.45 -7.08
C LEU A 141 1.99 8.11 -5.78
N TRP A 142 0.80 8.65 -5.57
CA TRP A 142 0.04 8.53 -4.32
C TRP A 142 -1.46 8.57 -4.56
N GLY A 143 -2.24 8.22 -3.53
CA GLY A 143 -3.69 8.18 -3.60
C GLY A 143 -4.19 7.07 -4.51
N SER A 144 -5.42 7.19 -5.02
CA SER A 144 -6.08 6.11 -5.77
C SER A 144 -6.33 6.45 -7.24
N ASP A 145 -6.12 7.69 -7.69
CA ASP A 145 -6.39 8.12 -9.07
C ASP A 145 -5.63 7.32 -10.14
N GLN A 146 -4.51 6.69 -9.79
CA GLN A 146 -3.86 5.76 -10.71
C GLN A 146 -4.80 4.62 -11.16
N ASP A 147 -5.86 4.28 -10.43
CA ASP A 147 -6.83 3.23 -10.79
C ASP A 147 -8.01 3.72 -11.63
N ARG A 148 -7.89 4.92 -12.22
CA ARG A 148 -8.81 5.44 -13.22
C ARG A 148 -8.38 5.03 -14.62
N TYR A 149 -9.21 4.25 -15.31
CA TYR A 149 -8.83 3.60 -16.57
C TYR A 149 -9.37 4.27 -17.84
N HIS A 150 -10.14 5.35 -17.70
CA HIS A 150 -10.96 5.94 -18.78
C HIS A 150 -10.17 6.61 -19.90
N GLN A 151 -8.93 7.06 -19.63
CA GLN A 151 -8.06 7.72 -20.61
C GLN A 151 -7.23 6.75 -21.49
N TYR A 152 -7.13 5.47 -21.14
CA TYR A 152 -6.24 4.53 -21.84
C TYR A 152 -6.46 4.52 -23.37
N VAL A 153 -5.37 4.56 -24.13
CA VAL A 153 -5.38 4.28 -25.57
C VAL A 153 -4.96 2.82 -25.76
N VAL A 154 -5.87 1.98 -26.26
CA VAL A 154 -5.67 0.52 -26.34
C VAL A 154 -5.81 0.02 -27.77
N THR A 155 -4.94 -0.91 -28.17
CA THR A 155 -4.92 -1.59 -29.46
C THR A 155 -5.55 -2.98 -29.40
N THR A 156 -5.92 -3.56 -30.54
CA THR A 156 -6.39 -4.96 -30.62
C THR A 156 -5.26 -5.98 -30.43
N ASP A 157 -4.11 -5.69 -31.00
CA ASP A 157 -2.91 -6.53 -30.97
C ASP A 157 -1.88 -5.98 -30.00
N PHE A 158 -0.99 -6.82 -29.48
CA PHE A 158 0.14 -6.33 -28.68
C PHE A 158 0.94 -5.28 -29.44
N ILE A 159 1.33 -4.22 -28.73
CA ILE A 159 2.19 -3.18 -29.25
C ILE A 159 3.62 -3.71 -29.24
N LYS A 160 4.32 -3.59 -30.37
CA LYS A 160 5.71 -4.00 -30.46
C LYS A 160 6.59 -3.19 -29.52
N ALA A 161 7.62 -3.82 -28.97
CA ALA A 161 8.57 -3.18 -28.06
C ALA A 161 9.23 -1.93 -28.68
N GLU A 162 9.54 -1.96 -29.99
CA GLU A 162 10.10 -0.80 -30.72
C GLU A 162 9.15 0.40 -30.72
N ASP A 163 7.85 0.15 -30.98
CA ASP A 163 6.84 1.21 -31.03
C ASP A 163 6.52 1.72 -29.62
N TYR A 164 6.47 0.82 -28.62
CA TYR A 164 6.25 1.18 -27.23
C TYR A 164 7.35 2.11 -26.69
N ASN A 165 8.62 1.80 -27.00
CA ASN A 165 9.75 2.63 -26.59
C ASN A 165 9.81 3.96 -27.36
N GLU A 166 9.41 4.00 -28.63
CA GLU A 166 9.28 5.26 -29.39
C GLU A 166 8.21 6.18 -28.75
N MET A 167 7.08 5.61 -28.32
CA MET A 167 6.04 6.36 -27.60
C MET A 167 6.52 6.89 -26.25
N ARG A 168 7.27 6.10 -25.46
CA ARG A 168 7.87 6.58 -24.20
C ARG A 168 8.82 7.76 -24.42
N ALA A 169 9.75 7.64 -25.36
CA ALA A 169 10.66 8.73 -25.71
C ALA A 169 9.91 9.98 -26.21
N LYS A 170 8.80 9.78 -26.95
CA LYS A 170 7.97 10.89 -27.42
C LYS A 170 7.20 11.57 -26.29
N TRP A 171 6.77 10.82 -25.28
CA TRP A 171 6.14 11.41 -24.10
C TRP A 171 7.09 12.39 -23.40
N ASP A 172 8.38 12.05 -23.24
CA ASP A 172 9.37 12.96 -22.64
C ASP A 172 9.51 14.28 -23.42
N GLU A 173 9.31 14.25 -24.76
CA GLU A 173 9.32 15.46 -25.60
C GLU A 173 8.02 16.27 -25.54
N LEU A 174 6.87 15.61 -25.31
CA LEU A 174 5.54 16.20 -25.41
C LEU A 174 4.87 16.46 -24.07
N LYS A 175 5.41 15.98 -22.95
CA LYS A 175 4.90 16.25 -21.60
C LYS A 175 4.75 17.76 -21.38
N GLY A 176 3.62 18.18 -20.84
CA GLY A 176 3.27 19.58 -20.58
C GLY A 176 2.67 20.32 -21.78
N THR A 177 2.54 19.66 -22.95
CA THR A 177 1.94 20.27 -24.15
C THR A 177 0.47 19.95 -24.32
N GLY A 178 -0.05 18.90 -23.65
CA GLY A 178 -1.40 18.39 -23.86
C GLY A 178 -1.64 17.74 -25.23
N THR A 179 -0.58 17.43 -25.99
CA THR A 179 -0.71 16.89 -27.37
C THR A 179 -0.32 15.42 -27.52
N TYR A 180 0.22 14.79 -26.47
CA TYR A 180 0.74 13.43 -26.52
C TYR A 180 -0.31 12.39 -26.93
N GLU A 181 -1.52 12.44 -26.34
CA GLU A 181 -2.58 11.46 -26.65
C GLU A 181 -3.04 11.55 -28.13
N SER A 182 -3.18 12.76 -28.67
CA SER A 182 -3.51 12.92 -30.09
C SER A 182 -2.41 12.34 -30.98
N TRP A 183 -1.15 12.63 -30.64
CA TRP A 183 0.00 12.08 -31.35
C TRP A 183 0.05 10.55 -31.28
N VAL A 184 -0.20 9.96 -30.11
CA VAL A 184 -0.09 8.50 -29.92
C VAL A 184 -1.15 7.74 -30.71
N LYS A 185 -2.38 8.29 -30.78
CA LYS A 185 -3.46 7.76 -31.61
C LYS A 185 -3.10 7.79 -33.10
N GLU A 186 -2.55 8.91 -33.59
CA GLU A 186 -2.09 9.05 -34.98
C GLU A 186 -0.91 8.13 -35.30
N TYR A 187 0.05 8.03 -34.38
CA TYR A 187 1.23 7.19 -34.49
C TYR A 187 0.87 5.71 -34.61
N LEU A 188 0.04 5.21 -33.69
CA LEU A 188 -0.43 3.82 -33.69
C LEU A 188 -1.22 3.49 -34.97
N ALA A 189 -2.14 4.38 -35.39
CA ALA A 189 -2.86 4.20 -36.65
C ALA A 189 -1.91 4.18 -37.86
N GLY A 190 -0.90 5.06 -37.89
CA GLY A 190 0.12 5.11 -38.92
C GLY A 190 1.01 3.86 -39.00
N LYS A 191 1.22 3.18 -37.87
CA LYS A 191 1.91 1.87 -37.78
C LYS A 191 0.99 0.68 -38.09
N GLY A 192 -0.30 0.92 -38.28
CA GLY A 192 -1.28 -0.10 -38.66
C GLY A 192 -1.99 -0.80 -37.50
N TYR A 193 -1.85 -0.29 -36.27
CA TYR A 193 -2.61 -0.79 -35.13
C TYR A 193 -4.08 -0.37 -35.23
N THR A 194 -4.98 -1.26 -34.80
CA THR A 194 -6.40 -0.93 -34.66
C THR A 194 -6.68 -0.56 -33.21
N LEU A 195 -7.17 0.67 -32.98
CA LEU A 195 -7.60 1.10 -31.66
C LEU A 195 -8.96 0.49 -31.30
N LYS A 196 -9.16 0.18 -30.02
CA LYS A 196 -10.43 -0.26 -29.45
C LYS A 196 -10.81 0.61 -28.25
N ASP A 197 -12.10 0.62 -27.92
CA ASP A 197 -12.67 1.37 -26.80
C ASP A 197 -13.02 0.47 -25.60
N SER A 198 -12.36 -0.67 -25.47
CA SER A 198 -12.49 -1.56 -24.32
C SER A 198 -11.14 -1.90 -23.70
N PHE A 199 -11.12 -1.98 -22.37
CA PHE A 199 -9.97 -2.43 -21.60
C PHE A 199 -10.37 -3.60 -20.71
N SER A 200 -9.54 -4.64 -20.65
CA SER A 200 -9.77 -5.83 -19.85
C SER A 200 -8.55 -6.20 -19.02
N MET A 201 -8.76 -6.43 -17.72
CA MET A 201 -7.70 -6.70 -16.75
C MET A 201 -8.13 -7.79 -15.75
N PRO A 202 -7.17 -8.51 -15.12
CA PRO A 202 -7.51 -9.41 -14.03
C PRO A 202 -7.79 -8.64 -12.73
N TYR A 203 -8.53 -9.28 -11.81
CA TYR A 203 -8.62 -8.89 -10.40
C TYR A 203 -8.62 -10.15 -9.51
N ALA A 204 -8.10 -10.05 -8.29
CA ALA A 204 -7.86 -11.21 -7.42
C ALA A 204 -8.80 -11.32 -6.20
N SER A 205 -9.43 -10.22 -5.78
CA SER A 205 -10.37 -10.19 -4.66
C SER A 205 -11.64 -9.44 -5.05
N ASP A 206 -12.80 -10.02 -4.77
CA ASP A 206 -14.07 -9.30 -4.93
C ASP A 206 -14.16 -8.14 -3.92
N PRO A 207 -14.83 -7.03 -4.29
CA PRO A 207 -15.26 -6.03 -3.33
C PRO A 207 -16.21 -6.66 -2.30
N VAL A 208 -16.01 -6.36 -1.02
CA VAL A 208 -16.93 -6.78 0.05
C VAL A 208 -17.93 -5.69 0.42
N THR A 209 -17.66 -4.46 0.02
CA THR A 209 -18.60 -3.34 0.06
C THR A 209 -18.41 -2.48 -1.20
N TRP A 210 -19.49 -1.82 -1.61
CA TRP A 210 -19.49 -0.79 -2.65
C TRP A 210 -19.55 0.63 -2.05
N ASP A 211 -19.48 0.74 -0.73
CA ASP A 211 -19.37 2.02 -0.03
C ASP A 211 -17.90 2.40 0.18
N GLY A 212 -17.38 3.27 -0.70
CA GLY A 212 -15.98 3.70 -0.68
C GLY A 212 -15.60 4.56 0.53
N LEU A 213 -16.59 5.06 1.28
CA LEU A 213 -16.40 5.86 2.47
C LEU A 213 -16.43 5.03 3.76
N ALA A 214 -16.66 3.71 3.65
CA ALA A 214 -16.76 2.77 4.77
C ALA A 214 -15.78 1.58 4.63
N THR A 215 -14.63 1.78 3.97
CA THR A 215 -13.61 0.75 3.76
C THR A 215 -12.21 1.34 3.63
N SER A 216 -11.19 0.55 4.01
CA SER A 216 -9.76 0.79 3.76
C SER A 216 -9.16 -0.22 2.77
N ARG A 217 -10.00 -1.07 2.16
CA ARG A 217 -9.57 -2.11 1.23
C ARG A 217 -9.29 -1.53 -0.15
N ALA A 218 -8.10 -1.84 -0.68
CA ALA A 218 -7.76 -1.54 -2.07
C ALA A 218 -8.78 -2.18 -3.04
N ALA A 219 -9.08 -3.47 -2.88
CA ALA A 219 -10.03 -4.18 -3.76
C ALA A 219 -11.43 -3.54 -3.84
N ASP A 220 -11.90 -2.90 -2.77
CA ASP A 220 -13.16 -2.13 -2.80
C ASP A 220 -12.94 -0.80 -3.54
N THR A 221 -11.90 -0.06 -3.14
CA THR A 221 -11.55 1.26 -3.67
C THR A 221 -11.28 1.27 -5.18
N ASP A 222 -10.52 0.30 -5.70
CA ASP A 222 -10.14 0.22 -7.11
C ASP A 222 -11.38 0.10 -8.01
N ALA A 223 -12.42 -0.60 -7.54
CA ALA A 223 -13.67 -0.75 -8.28
C ALA A 223 -14.50 0.54 -8.21
N ILE A 224 -14.60 1.14 -7.02
CA ILE A 224 -15.47 2.29 -6.73
C ILE A 224 -14.91 3.58 -7.35
N ILE A 225 -13.60 3.75 -7.46
CA ILE A 225 -13.02 4.98 -8.04
C ILE A 225 -13.47 5.23 -9.48
N ASN A 226 -13.81 4.17 -10.21
CA ASN A 226 -14.32 4.26 -11.57
C ASN A 226 -15.78 4.74 -11.66
N THR A 227 -16.49 4.90 -10.53
CA THR A 227 -17.94 5.22 -10.48
C THR A 227 -18.26 6.66 -10.05
N TYR A 228 -17.26 7.42 -9.61
CA TYR A 228 -17.40 8.81 -9.16
C TYR A 228 -16.24 9.69 -9.67
N ASP A 229 -16.46 11.01 -9.72
CA ASP A 229 -15.40 12.01 -9.84
C ASP A 229 -15.21 12.72 -8.49
N GLY A 230 -13.97 12.99 -8.10
CA GLY A 230 -13.65 13.81 -6.92
C GLY A 230 -13.76 15.31 -7.22
N LEU A 231 -13.35 16.15 -6.27
CA LEU A 231 -13.17 17.60 -6.54
C LEU A 231 -12.11 17.83 -7.61
N MET A 232 -11.02 17.09 -7.50
CA MET A 232 -9.83 17.13 -8.34
C MET A 232 -9.48 15.71 -8.78
N GLU A 233 -8.71 15.57 -9.85
CA GLU A 233 -8.24 14.28 -10.39
C GLU A 233 -6.86 14.46 -11.03
N TYR A 234 -5.94 13.53 -10.82
CA TYR A 234 -4.65 13.54 -11.53
C TYR A 234 -4.81 13.18 -13.01
N ASP A 235 -4.14 13.91 -13.89
CA ASP A 235 -4.07 13.58 -15.32
C ASP A 235 -2.96 12.57 -15.66
N VAL A 236 -2.88 12.21 -16.94
CA VAL A 236 -1.87 11.29 -17.50
C VAL A 236 -0.42 11.78 -17.37
N GLU A 237 -0.19 13.01 -16.90
CA GLU A 237 1.14 13.62 -16.73
C GLU A 237 1.58 13.73 -15.27
N GLY A 238 0.72 13.37 -14.31
CA GLY A 238 1.01 13.56 -12.89
C GLY A 238 0.58 14.91 -12.34
N THR A 239 -0.30 15.63 -13.03
CA THR A 239 -0.75 16.96 -12.60
C THR A 239 -2.18 16.89 -12.10
N LEU A 240 -2.43 17.45 -10.92
CA LEU A 240 -3.78 17.54 -10.36
C LEU A 240 -4.62 18.55 -11.15
N GLN A 241 -5.74 18.11 -11.70
CA GLN A 241 -6.65 18.90 -12.54
C GLN A 241 -8.03 19.06 -11.89
N PRO A 242 -8.80 20.12 -12.22
CA PRO A 242 -10.18 20.26 -11.79
C PRO A 242 -11.10 19.17 -12.35
N ALA A 243 -11.73 18.38 -11.47
CA ALA A 243 -12.71 17.34 -11.80
C ALA A 243 -14.13 17.85 -11.57
N LEU A 244 -14.82 17.49 -10.47
CA LEU A 244 -16.13 18.10 -10.15
C LEU A 244 -16.03 19.57 -9.77
N ALA A 245 -14.88 20.02 -9.26
CA ALA A 245 -14.59 21.44 -9.13
C ALA A 245 -14.21 22.02 -10.50
N GLU A 246 -14.66 23.25 -10.80
CA GLU A 246 -14.16 24.03 -11.95
C GLU A 246 -13.02 24.98 -11.57
N SER A 247 -12.94 25.33 -10.29
CA SER A 247 -11.88 26.19 -9.73
C SER A 247 -11.84 26.04 -8.21
N TYR A 248 -10.74 26.48 -7.61
CA TYR A 248 -10.59 26.56 -6.17
C TYR A 248 -9.79 27.79 -5.74
N GLU A 249 -9.97 28.18 -4.49
CA GLU A 249 -9.23 29.25 -3.81
C GLU A 249 -8.65 28.69 -2.50
N VAL A 250 -7.45 29.16 -2.14
CA VAL A 250 -6.82 28.87 -0.85
C VAL A 250 -6.63 30.19 -0.12
N SER A 251 -7.02 30.27 1.15
CA SER A 251 -6.81 31.45 1.96
C SER A 251 -5.30 31.75 2.16
N ASP A 252 -4.98 33.02 2.43
CA ASP A 252 -3.59 33.46 2.65
C ASP A 252 -2.89 32.72 3.82
N ASP A 253 -3.66 32.25 4.80
CA ASP A 253 -3.16 31.46 5.94
C ASP A 253 -3.10 29.95 5.67
N GLY A 254 -3.54 29.49 4.49
CA GLY A 254 -3.52 28.08 4.11
C GLY A 254 -4.50 27.18 4.88
N LEU A 255 -5.43 27.76 5.63
CA LEU A 255 -6.40 27.03 6.46
C LEU A 255 -7.72 26.74 5.76
N THR A 256 -8.11 27.55 4.78
CA THR A 256 -9.41 27.46 4.13
C THR A 256 -9.24 27.20 2.64
N TYR A 257 -9.86 26.11 2.18
CA TYR A 257 -9.91 25.72 0.77
C TYR A 257 -11.35 25.80 0.29
N THR A 258 -11.61 26.64 -0.71
CA THR A 258 -12.96 26.83 -1.28
C THR A 258 -12.98 26.29 -2.70
N PHE A 259 -13.88 25.36 -2.99
CA PHE A 259 -14.05 24.76 -4.31
C PHE A 259 -15.39 25.17 -4.92
N HIS A 260 -15.36 25.61 -6.17
CA HIS A 260 -16.55 25.93 -6.94
C HIS A 260 -16.88 24.76 -7.87
N LEU A 261 -18.07 24.20 -7.73
CA LEU A 261 -18.50 23.00 -8.43
C LEU A 261 -19.08 23.29 -9.80
N ARG A 262 -18.89 22.33 -10.72
CA ARG A 262 -19.62 22.29 -11.99
C ARG A 262 -21.12 22.19 -11.72
N LYS A 263 -21.90 22.89 -12.54
CA LYS A 263 -23.37 22.84 -12.50
C LYS A 263 -23.89 21.73 -13.39
N ASP A 264 -25.10 21.27 -13.07
CA ASP A 264 -25.86 20.29 -13.87
C ASP A 264 -25.22 18.88 -14.00
N VAL A 265 -24.19 18.56 -13.20
CA VAL A 265 -23.64 17.20 -13.10
C VAL A 265 -24.66 16.29 -12.42
N LYS A 266 -24.90 15.11 -12.99
CA LYS A 266 -25.97 14.21 -12.53
C LYS A 266 -25.45 13.12 -11.62
N TRP A 267 -26.24 12.82 -10.60
CA TRP A 267 -26.22 11.52 -9.94
C TRP A 267 -27.18 10.59 -10.66
N THR A 268 -26.72 9.39 -11.01
CA THR A 268 -27.58 8.33 -11.54
C THR A 268 -27.54 7.08 -10.68
N ASP A 269 -28.56 6.23 -10.80
CA ASP A 269 -28.48 4.85 -10.29
C ASP A 269 -27.73 3.92 -11.27
N SER A 270 -27.59 2.63 -10.92
CA SER A 270 -26.92 1.62 -11.76
C SER A 270 -27.57 1.40 -13.13
N GLN A 271 -28.79 1.88 -13.34
CA GLN A 271 -29.51 1.82 -14.61
C GLN A 271 -29.36 3.12 -15.42
N GLY A 272 -28.57 4.09 -14.95
CA GLY A 272 -28.36 5.38 -15.59
C GLY A 272 -29.55 6.34 -15.46
N ARG A 273 -30.48 6.09 -14.53
CA ARG A 273 -31.61 6.99 -14.28
C ARG A 273 -31.16 8.08 -13.32
N GLU A 274 -31.44 9.34 -13.65
CA GLU A 274 -31.15 10.47 -12.76
C GLU A 274 -31.88 10.30 -11.42
N VAL A 275 -31.12 10.38 -10.33
CA VAL A 275 -31.63 10.34 -8.96
C VAL A 275 -31.44 11.67 -8.24
N ASP A 276 -30.41 12.45 -8.60
CA ASP A 276 -30.18 13.81 -8.12
C ASP A 276 -29.23 14.59 -9.06
N THR A 277 -28.91 15.83 -8.70
CA THR A 277 -27.84 16.65 -9.29
C THR A 277 -26.78 16.89 -8.21
N VAL A 278 -25.50 16.80 -8.58
CA VAL A 278 -24.35 16.98 -7.67
C VAL A 278 -24.38 18.38 -7.07
N LYS A 279 -24.18 18.46 -5.74
CA LYS A 279 -24.13 19.71 -4.96
C LYS A 279 -23.00 19.70 -3.94
N ALA A 280 -22.68 20.86 -3.39
CA ALA A 280 -21.69 21.00 -2.32
C ALA A 280 -22.03 20.18 -1.06
N ASP A 281 -23.33 20.02 -0.75
CA ASP A 281 -23.79 19.19 0.37
C ASP A 281 -23.43 17.71 0.21
N ASP A 282 -23.17 17.22 -1.01
CA ASP A 282 -22.77 15.83 -1.22
C ASP A 282 -21.36 15.54 -0.68
N PHE A 283 -20.49 16.55 -0.63
CA PHE A 283 -19.15 16.43 -0.02
C PHE A 283 -19.23 16.52 1.51
N VAL A 284 -20.14 17.34 2.04
CA VAL A 284 -20.45 17.38 3.48
C VAL A 284 -21.02 16.03 3.93
N ALA A 285 -21.98 15.49 3.18
CA ALA A 285 -22.59 14.19 3.44
C ALA A 285 -21.56 13.06 3.35
N GLY A 286 -20.69 13.07 2.35
CA GLY A 286 -19.62 12.08 2.19
C GLY A 286 -18.68 12.07 3.40
N MET A 287 -18.18 13.24 3.81
CA MET A 287 -17.31 13.36 4.97
C MET A 287 -18.01 12.97 6.28
N GLN A 288 -19.29 13.34 6.44
CA GLN A 288 -20.07 12.95 7.62
C GLN A 288 -20.24 11.44 7.70
N HIS A 289 -20.64 10.82 6.60
CA HIS A 289 -20.81 9.38 6.53
C HIS A 289 -19.49 8.64 6.79
N MET A 290 -18.37 9.12 6.25
CA MET A 290 -17.05 8.55 6.53
C MET A 290 -16.73 8.59 8.03
N CYS A 291 -16.93 9.74 8.69
CA CYS A 291 -16.73 9.87 10.13
C CYS A 291 -17.68 8.99 10.96
N ASP A 292 -18.91 8.77 10.49
CA ASP A 292 -19.90 7.91 11.14
C ASP A 292 -19.55 6.42 10.95
N ALA A 293 -19.08 6.04 9.76
CA ALA A 293 -18.80 4.66 9.36
C ALA A 293 -17.46 4.12 9.87
N GLN A 294 -16.44 4.97 9.97
CA GLN A 294 -15.08 4.63 10.47
C GLN A 294 -14.51 3.38 9.78
N GLY A 295 -14.45 3.44 8.45
CA GLY A 295 -13.99 2.33 7.59
C GLY A 295 -12.49 2.03 7.66
N GLY A 296 -11.73 2.70 8.53
CA GLY A 296 -10.29 2.50 8.72
C GLY A 296 -9.39 3.49 7.98
N LEU A 297 -9.95 4.56 7.40
CA LEU A 297 -9.20 5.63 6.72
C LEU A 297 -9.34 6.99 7.42
N GLU A 298 -10.15 7.09 8.47
CA GLU A 298 -10.44 8.34 9.18
C GLU A 298 -9.19 9.03 9.73
N TYR A 299 -8.14 8.25 10.05
CA TYR A 299 -6.85 8.78 10.50
C TYR A 299 -6.22 9.77 9.50
N LEU A 300 -6.53 9.66 8.20
CA LEU A 300 -6.01 10.55 7.16
C LEU A 300 -6.50 11.98 7.31
N VAL A 301 -7.69 12.19 7.89
CA VAL A 301 -8.31 13.51 8.05
C VAL A 301 -8.38 13.97 9.51
N GLN A 302 -8.16 13.07 10.47
CA GLN A 302 -7.94 13.43 11.87
C GLN A 302 -6.69 14.31 12.02
N GLY A 303 -6.81 15.40 12.78
CA GLY A 303 -5.73 16.39 12.94
C GLY A 303 -5.47 17.25 11.68
N VAL A 304 -6.17 16.98 10.57
CA VAL A 304 -6.05 17.75 9.32
C VAL A 304 -7.27 18.64 9.14
N ILE A 305 -8.47 18.06 9.10
CA ILE A 305 -9.72 18.81 8.94
C ILE A 305 -10.26 19.17 10.32
N LYS A 306 -10.62 20.44 10.50
CA LYS A 306 -11.08 20.98 11.77
C LYS A 306 -12.20 20.13 12.38
N ASN A 307 -12.04 19.79 13.66
CA ASN A 307 -13.03 19.08 14.46
C ASN A 307 -13.33 17.63 14.04
N VAL A 308 -12.63 17.04 13.07
CA VAL A 308 -12.84 15.63 12.70
C VAL A 308 -12.48 14.70 13.86
N SER A 309 -11.33 14.91 14.51
CA SER A 309 -10.90 14.12 15.68
C SER A 309 -11.91 14.21 16.84
N GLN A 310 -12.46 15.40 17.06
CA GLN A 310 -13.42 15.71 18.11
C GLN A 310 -14.79 15.10 17.79
N TYR A 311 -15.19 15.07 16.50
CA TYR A 311 -16.42 14.40 16.09
C TYR A 311 -16.34 12.88 16.26
N ILE A 312 -15.25 12.26 15.78
CA ILE A 312 -15.03 10.81 15.89
C ILE A 312 -14.96 10.37 17.37
N SER A 313 -14.32 11.16 18.23
CA SER A 313 -14.26 10.89 19.67
C SER A 313 -15.56 11.20 20.43
N GLY A 314 -16.54 11.83 19.79
CA GLY A 314 -17.82 12.24 20.38
C GLY A 314 -17.77 13.48 21.27
N GLU A 315 -16.65 14.23 21.29
CA GLU A 315 -16.56 15.54 21.94
C GLU A 315 -17.43 16.58 21.20
N VAL A 316 -17.45 16.51 19.87
CA VAL A 316 -18.36 17.24 18.99
C VAL A 316 -19.40 16.26 18.48
N THR A 317 -20.68 16.59 18.60
CA THR A 317 -21.78 15.74 18.09
C THR A 317 -22.55 16.38 16.94
N ASP A 318 -22.35 17.68 16.75
CA ASP A 318 -22.96 18.45 15.65
C ASP A 318 -21.96 18.51 14.50
N PHE A 319 -22.29 17.85 13.39
CA PHE A 319 -21.39 17.81 12.24
C PHE A 319 -21.21 19.18 11.58
N ASP A 320 -22.13 20.13 11.81
CA ASP A 320 -21.98 21.52 11.32
C ASP A 320 -20.76 22.24 11.95
N GLU A 321 -20.20 21.71 13.03
CA GLU A 321 -18.95 22.19 13.63
C GLU A 321 -17.70 21.61 12.97
N VAL A 322 -17.82 20.55 12.16
CA VAL A 322 -16.71 19.94 11.41
C VAL A 322 -16.35 20.83 10.21
N GLY A 323 -15.06 20.87 9.89
CA GLY A 323 -14.46 21.74 8.89
C GLY A 323 -14.79 21.42 7.43
N VAL A 324 -16.01 20.95 7.12
CA VAL A 324 -16.51 20.75 5.75
C VAL A 324 -17.92 21.31 5.65
N LYS A 325 -18.12 22.35 4.84
CA LYS A 325 -19.43 23.01 4.72
C LYS A 325 -19.80 23.30 3.27
N ALA A 326 -21.10 23.22 2.99
CA ALA A 326 -21.69 23.78 1.79
C ALA A 326 -22.03 25.25 2.04
N VAL A 327 -21.31 26.18 1.39
CA VAL A 327 -21.57 27.63 1.48
C VAL A 327 -22.84 27.98 0.68
N ASP A 328 -23.01 27.33 -0.46
CA ASP A 328 -24.21 27.30 -1.28
C ASP A 328 -24.26 25.98 -2.06
N ASP A 329 -25.25 25.79 -2.95
CA ASP A 329 -25.44 24.56 -3.71
C ASP A 329 -24.20 24.11 -4.51
N TYR A 330 -23.29 25.03 -4.88
CA TYR A 330 -22.15 24.76 -5.76
C TYR A 330 -20.82 25.27 -5.21
N THR A 331 -20.75 25.55 -3.90
CA THR A 331 -19.52 25.99 -3.24
C THR A 331 -19.31 25.20 -1.96
N VAL A 332 -18.29 24.33 -1.95
CA VAL A 332 -17.86 23.59 -0.75
C VAL A 332 -16.60 24.24 -0.20
N GLU A 333 -16.54 24.39 1.12
CA GLU A 333 -15.38 24.92 1.83
C GLU A 333 -14.88 23.90 2.85
N TYR A 334 -13.58 23.61 2.79
CA TYR A 334 -12.84 22.84 3.79
C TYR A 334 -12.05 23.81 4.68
N THR A 335 -12.12 23.61 5.99
CA THR A 335 -11.33 24.33 7.00
C THR A 335 -10.44 23.34 7.73
N LEU A 336 -9.15 23.59 7.73
CA LEU A 336 -8.14 22.74 8.36
C LEU A 336 -7.88 23.16 9.82
N GLU A 337 -7.31 22.25 10.62
CA GLU A 337 -6.85 22.56 11.99
C GLU A 337 -5.61 23.47 11.96
N GLU A 338 -4.69 23.14 11.07
CA GLU A 338 -3.42 23.83 10.85
C GLU A 338 -3.07 23.82 9.35
N PRO A 339 -2.19 24.69 8.87
CA PRO A 339 -1.85 24.74 7.44
C PRO A 339 -1.23 23.40 6.98
N CYS A 340 -1.96 22.66 6.13
CA CYS A 340 -1.50 21.40 5.55
C CYS A 340 -1.14 21.61 4.08
N SER A 341 0.16 21.68 3.77
CA SER A 341 0.62 22.00 2.41
C SER A 341 0.37 20.89 1.38
N TYR A 342 0.07 19.67 1.85
CA TYR A 342 -0.22 18.51 1.00
C TYR A 342 -1.71 18.20 0.91
N PHE A 343 -2.59 19.03 1.50
CA PHE A 343 -4.05 18.80 1.49
C PHE A 343 -4.60 18.58 0.08
N MET A 344 -4.15 19.36 -0.91
CA MET A 344 -4.58 19.19 -2.31
C MET A 344 -4.24 17.81 -2.87
N THR A 345 -3.12 17.21 -2.46
CA THR A 345 -2.69 15.89 -2.94
C THR A 345 -3.53 14.76 -2.36
N MET A 346 -4.18 14.99 -1.22
CA MET A 346 -5.08 14.02 -0.57
C MET A 346 -6.42 13.87 -1.31
N LEU A 347 -6.83 14.90 -2.08
CA LEU A 347 -8.15 14.95 -2.73
C LEU A 347 -8.35 13.88 -3.82
N GLY A 348 -7.28 13.27 -4.31
CA GLY A 348 -7.31 12.12 -5.23
C GLY A 348 -7.53 10.78 -4.52
N TYR A 349 -7.87 10.78 -3.22
CA TYR A 349 -8.15 9.58 -2.44
C TYR A 349 -9.64 9.42 -2.13
N THR A 350 -10.11 8.18 -2.08
CA THR A 350 -11.55 7.84 -2.01
C THR A 350 -12.25 8.36 -0.78
N ILE A 351 -11.52 8.62 0.32
CA ILE A 351 -12.08 9.25 1.52
C ILE A 351 -12.69 10.64 1.27
N PHE A 352 -12.31 11.32 0.17
CA PHE A 352 -12.86 12.62 -0.24
C PHE A 352 -13.99 12.52 -1.28
N MET A 353 -14.46 11.31 -1.61
CA MET A 353 -15.52 11.15 -2.61
C MET A 353 -16.84 11.79 -2.15
N PRO A 354 -17.64 12.37 -3.07
CA PRO A 354 -18.96 12.87 -2.72
C PRO A 354 -19.96 11.72 -2.53
N MET A 355 -20.98 11.95 -1.73
CA MET A 355 -22.12 11.05 -1.55
C MET A 355 -23.43 11.79 -1.78
N SER A 356 -24.28 11.31 -2.67
CA SER A 356 -25.64 11.85 -2.83
C SER A 356 -26.45 11.65 -1.54
N ARG A 357 -26.66 12.72 -0.77
CA ARG A 357 -27.36 12.65 0.53
C ARG A 357 -28.77 12.09 0.37
N SER A 358 -29.50 12.55 -0.64
CA SER A 358 -30.88 12.16 -0.89
C SER A 358 -30.98 10.68 -1.27
N TYR A 359 -30.07 10.18 -2.11
CA TYR A 359 -30.03 8.78 -2.49
C TYR A 359 -29.63 7.89 -1.31
N TYR A 360 -28.58 8.25 -0.55
CA TYR A 360 -28.15 7.55 0.65
C TYR A 360 -29.31 7.36 1.64
N GLN A 361 -30.03 8.43 1.96
CA GLN A 361 -31.21 8.38 2.83
C GLN A 361 -32.34 7.53 2.24
N SER A 362 -32.53 7.54 0.92
CA SER A 362 -33.51 6.68 0.24
C SER A 362 -33.17 5.19 0.34
N GLN A 363 -31.88 4.86 0.54
CA GLN A 363 -31.38 3.50 0.79
C GLN A 363 -31.32 3.16 2.29
N GLY A 364 -32.06 3.89 3.14
CA GLY A 364 -32.11 3.64 4.58
C GLY A 364 -30.91 4.21 5.36
N GLY A 365 -30.02 4.94 4.68
CA GLY A 365 -28.88 5.60 5.28
C GLY A 365 -29.28 6.67 6.30
N LYS A 366 -28.52 6.74 7.40
CA LYS A 366 -28.67 7.73 8.47
C LYS A 366 -27.30 8.25 8.89
N PHE A 367 -27.28 9.44 9.50
CA PHE A 367 -26.05 10.11 9.93
C PHE A 367 -26.00 10.26 11.45
N GLY A 368 -24.79 10.50 11.98
CA GLY A 368 -24.51 10.73 13.38
C GLY A 368 -24.98 9.59 14.27
N ALA A 369 -25.57 9.92 15.42
CA ALA A 369 -26.00 8.94 16.42
C ALA A 369 -27.08 7.95 15.94
N GLU A 370 -27.70 8.17 14.77
CA GLU A 370 -28.64 7.22 14.17
C GLU A 370 -28.02 6.30 13.11
N TYR A 371 -26.75 6.51 12.74
CA TYR A 371 -26.04 5.62 11.83
C TYR A 371 -25.96 4.21 12.44
N ASP A 372 -26.34 3.22 11.64
CA ASP A 372 -26.29 1.80 11.97
C ASP A 372 -26.26 0.98 10.67
N SER A 373 -25.07 0.54 10.27
CA SER A 373 -24.88 -0.29 9.07
C SER A 373 -25.51 -1.68 9.19
N SER A 374 -25.86 -2.11 10.42
CA SER A 374 -26.56 -3.38 10.68
C SER A 374 -28.07 -3.27 10.57
N ALA A 375 -28.61 -2.07 10.45
CA ALA A 375 -30.05 -1.84 10.36
C ALA A 375 -30.66 -2.58 9.16
N ALA A 376 -31.82 -3.20 9.38
CA ALA A 376 -32.45 -4.07 8.38
C ALA A 376 -32.83 -3.34 7.07
N ASP A 377 -33.13 -2.04 7.16
CA ASP A 377 -33.47 -1.16 6.05
C ASP A 377 -32.26 -0.46 5.43
N TYR A 378 -31.07 -0.51 6.04
CA TYR A 378 -29.84 0.03 5.46
C TYR A 378 -29.40 -0.82 4.25
N GLN A 379 -29.44 -0.25 3.05
CA GLN A 379 -29.08 -0.94 1.80
C GLN A 379 -27.87 -0.36 1.09
N TYR A 380 -27.47 0.87 1.43
CA TYR A 380 -26.39 1.57 0.72
C TYR A 380 -25.10 0.74 0.71
N GLY A 381 -24.42 0.69 -0.43
CA GLY A 381 -23.12 -0.01 -0.55
C GLY A 381 -23.14 -1.54 -0.48
N LYS A 382 -24.27 -2.19 -0.20
CA LYS A 382 -24.35 -3.67 -0.16
C LYS A 382 -24.01 -4.33 -1.50
N ASP A 383 -24.38 -3.68 -2.60
CA ASP A 383 -23.99 -4.11 -3.94
C ASP A 383 -23.95 -2.89 -4.88
N SER A 384 -23.40 -3.10 -6.08
CA SER A 384 -23.30 -2.03 -7.09
C SER A 384 -24.63 -1.37 -7.49
N ASN A 385 -25.80 -1.98 -7.23
CA ASN A 385 -27.10 -1.35 -7.52
C ASN A 385 -27.60 -0.43 -6.41
N SER A 386 -26.96 -0.44 -5.24
CA SER A 386 -27.35 0.37 -4.08
C SER A 386 -26.41 1.55 -3.81
N ILE A 387 -25.70 2.00 -4.84
CA ILE A 387 -24.92 3.25 -4.84
C ILE A 387 -25.41 4.20 -5.93
N ALA A 388 -25.09 5.49 -5.76
CA ALA A 388 -25.26 6.50 -6.80
C ALA A 388 -23.94 6.71 -7.56
N TYR A 389 -24.05 7.14 -8.81
CA TYR A 389 -22.94 7.29 -9.75
C TYR A 389 -22.88 8.73 -10.26
N CYS A 390 -21.70 9.35 -10.23
CA CYS A 390 -21.44 10.66 -10.85
C CYS A 390 -20.17 10.69 -11.74
N GLY A 391 -19.44 9.57 -11.79
CA GLY A 391 -18.21 9.42 -12.57
C GLY A 391 -18.41 8.78 -13.94
N PRO A 392 -17.32 8.36 -14.60
CA PRO A 392 -17.34 7.92 -16.00
C PRO A 392 -18.16 6.65 -16.22
N TYR A 393 -18.21 5.73 -15.25
CA TYR A 393 -18.81 4.42 -15.48
C TYR A 393 -19.98 4.07 -14.55
N LEU A 394 -20.90 3.28 -15.08
CA LEU A 394 -21.86 2.48 -14.33
C LEU A 394 -21.39 1.04 -14.24
N VAL A 395 -21.56 0.40 -13.09
CA VAL A 395 -21.31 -1.05 -12.94
C VAL A 395 -22.56 -1.78 -13.45
N THR A 396 -22.39 -2.55 -14.53
CA THR A 396 -23.49 -3.27 -15.20
C THR A 396 -23.50 -4.76 -14.90
N ASN A 397 -22.41 -5.29 -14.34
CA ASN A 397 -22.30 -6.64 -13.81
C ASN A 397 -21.24 -6.65 -12.70
N ALA A 398 -21.53 -7.31 -11.59
CA ALA A 398 -20.57 -7.64 -10.53
C ALA A 398 -20.90 -9.05 -10.04
N THR A 399 -20.37 -10.05 -10.73
CA THR A 399 -20.54 -11.47 -10.35
C THR A 399 -19.28 -11.90 -9.61
N ALA A 400 -19.44 -12.20 -8.31
CA ALA A 400 -18.35 -12.63 -7.44
C ALA A 400 -17.56 -13.81 -8.02
N LYS A 401 -16.25 -13.78 -7.84
CA LYS A 401 -15.27 -14.77 -8.34
C LYS A 401 -15.40 -15.04 -9.85
N ASN A 402 -15.84 -14.04 -10.62
CA ASN A 402 -16.05 -14.17 -12.05
C ASN A 402 -15.67 -12.90 -12.81
N THR A 403 -16.48 -11.84 -12.68
CA THR A 403 -16.30 -10.63 -13.50
C THR A 403 -17.01 -9.40 -12.93
N ILE A 404 -16.38 -8.24 -13.13
CA ILE A 404 -16.99 -6.93 -12.95
C ILE A 404 -16.95 -6.19 -14.30
N VAL A 405 -18.07 -5.63 -14.74
CA VAL A 405 -18.18 -4.95 -16.04
C VAL A 405 -18.71 -3.53 -15.83
N PHE A 406 -17.90 -2.56 -16.23
CA PHE A 406 -18.22 -1.15 -16.19
C PHE A 406 -18.50 -0.63 -17.60
N LYS A 407 -19.52 0.22 -17.74
CA LYS A 407 -19.88 0.85 -19.02
C LYS A 407 -20.00 2.35 -18.86
N LEU A 408 -19.50 3.08 -19.86
CA LEU A 408 -19.55 4.53 -19.89
C LEU A 408 -20.99 5.02 -19.66
N SER A 409 -21.16 5.92 -18.70
CA SER A 409 -22.43 6.56 -18.40
C SER A 409 -22.78 7.59 -19.47
N ASP A 410 -23.98 7.49 -20.06
CA ASP A 410 -24.47 8.46 -21.04
C ASP A 410 -24.65 9.88 -20.45
N SER A 411 -24.77 9.96 -19.12
CA SER A 411 -24.94 11.20 -18.36
C SER A 411 -23.63 11.80 -17.85
N TYR A 412 -22.50 11.11 -18.03
CA TYR A 412 -21.21 11.61 -17.55
C TYR A 412 -20.85 12.93 -18.24
N TRP A 413 -20.46 13.92 -17.44
CA TRP A 413 -20.26 15.29 -17.89
C TRP A 413 -19.09 15.42 -18.88
N ASN A 414 -18.09 14.55 -18.77
CA ASN A 414 -16.87 14.54 -19.59
C ASN A 414 -16.81 13.37 -20.59
N LYS A 415 -17.94 12.75 -20.94
CA LYS A 415 -17.99 11.51 -21.74
C LYS A 415 -17.33 11.58 -23.11
N ASP A 416 -17.27 12.77 -23.72
CA ASP A 416 -16.68 12.94 -25.05
C ASP A 416 -15.14 12.80 -25.03
N ASN A 417 -14.52 12.91 -23.85
CA ASN A 417 -13.09 12.75 -23.63
C ASN A 417 -12.73 11.36 -23.06
N VAL A 418 -13.68 10.44 -22.95
CA VAL A 418 -13.43 9.06 -22.48
C VAL A 418 -13.04 8.16 -23.65
N ASN A 419 -11.87 7.53 -23.56
CA ASN A 419 -11.37 6.61 -24.58
C ASN A 419 -11.92 5.19 -24.39
N ILE A 420 -11.99 4.72 -23.14
CA ILE A 420 -12.47 3.39 -22.80
C ILE A 420 -13.96 3.45 -22.43
N LYS A 421 -14.81 2.86 -23.27
CA LYS A 421 -16.26 2.79 -23.04
C LYS A 421 -16.70 1.56 -22.28
N THR A 422 -15.86 0.53 -22.23
CA THR A 422 -16.13 -0.70 -21.47
C THR A 422 -14.86 -1.18 -20.78
N LEU A 423 -14.92 -1.23 -19.45
CA LEU A 423 -13.91 -1.83 -18.60
C LEU A 423 -14.41 -3.21 -18.15
N THR A 424 -13.60 -4.25 -18.29
CA THR A 424 -13.95 -5.61 -17.89
C THR A 424 -12.88 -6.17 -16.98
N TRP A 425 -13.25 -6.45 -15.75
CA TRP A 425 -12.41 -7.13 -14.78
C TRP A 425 -12.75 -8.61 -14.77
N LEU A 426 -11.72 -9.45 -14.82
CA LEU A 426 -11.86 -10.90 -14.87
C LEU A 426 -11.21 -11.52 -13.65
N PHE A 427 -11.95 -12.35 -12.93
CA PHE A 427 -11.44 -12.93 -11.71
C PHE A 427 -10.30 -13.90 -12.02
N ASN A 428 -9.20 -13.73 -11.29
CA ASN A 428 -8.06 -14.61 -11.31
C ASN A 428 -7.49 -14.68 -9.88
N ASP A 429 -7.78 -15.77 -9.18
CA ASP A 429 -7.18 -16.09 -7.87
C ASP A 429 -5.68 -16.40 -7.95
N GLN A 430 -5.13 -16.35 -9.17
CA GLN A 430 -3.72 -16.53 -9.49
C GLN A 430 -3.20 -17.95 -9.23
N SER A 431 -4.09 -18.91 -8.94
CA SER A 431 -3.78 -20.34 -8.74
C SER A 431 -3.02 -20.96 -9.91
N ASP A 432 -3.24 -20.46 -11.12
CA ASP A 432 -2.50 -20.81 -12.34
C ASP A 432 -1.62 -19.63 -12.80
N VAL A 433 -0.32 -19.75 -12.52
CA VAL A 433 0.71 -18.76 -12.88
C VAL A 433 0.89 -18.53 -14.38
N THR A 434 0.29 -19.37 -15.24
CA THR A 434 0.33 -19.26 -16.71
C THR A 434 -0.95 -18.68 -17.30
N LYS A 435 -2.02 -18.55 -16.49
CA LYS A 435 -3.33 -18.09 -16.94
C LYS A 435 -3.28 -16.68 -17.53
N MET A 436 -2.63 -15.74 -16.84
CA MET A 436 -2.53 -14.36 -17.32
C MET A 436 -1.83 -14.27 -18.69
N TYR A 437 -0.76 -15.05 -18.89
CA TYR A 437 -0.07 -15.13 -20.19
C TYR A 437 -0.97 -15.71 -21.28
N THR A 438 -1.67 -16.78 -20.98
CA THR A 438 -2.59 -17.43 -21.94
C THR A 438 -3.74 -16.50 -22.31
N ASP A 439 -4.35 -15.83 -21.33
CA ASP A 439 -5.44 -14.89 -21.52
C ASP A 439 -4.99 -13.65 -22.31
N ALA A 440 -3.81 -13.09 -22.00
CA ALA A 440 -3.28 -11.94 -22.73
C ALA A 440 -2.92 -12.30 -24.17
N LYS A 441 -2.37 -13.50 -24.41
CA LYS A 441 -2.10 -14.01 -25.76
C LYS A 441 -3.38 -14.22 -26.56
N ALA A 442 -4.45 -14.68 -25.90
CA ALA A 442 -5.78 -14.84 -26.51
C ALA A 442 -6.52 -13.51 -26.73
N GLY A 443 -6.07 -12.41 -26.12
CA GLY A 443 -6.75 -11.11 -26.14
C GLY A 443 -7.92 -11.00 -25.16
N THR A 444 -8.00 -11.90 -24.18
CA THR A 444 -8.98 -11.89 -23.08
C THR A 444 -8.67 -10.80 -22.06
N VAL A 445 -7.38 -10.56 -21.78
CA VAL A 445 -6.88 -9.39 -21.03
C VAL A 445 -5.89 -8.61 -21.89
N ASP A 446 -5.69 -7.34 -21.58
CA ASP A 446 -4.95 -6.42 -22.44
C ASP A 446 -3.47 -6.29 -22.13
N TYR A 447 -3.01 -6.92 -21.05
CA TYR A 447 -1.61 -7.00 -20.70
C TYR A 447 -1.24 -8.27 -19.95
N VAL A 448 0.06 -8.55 -19.87
CA VAL A 448 0.63 -9.55 -18.98
C VAL A 448 1.99 -9.09 -18.47
N ASN A 449 2.22 -9.20 -17.16
CA ASN A 449 3.56 -9.19 -16.57
C ASN A 449 4.14 -10.60 -16.62
N LEU A 450 5.39 -10.72 -17.05
CA LEU A 450 6.08 -11.99 -17.25
C LEU A 450 6.90 -12.34 -16.02
N ASN A 451 6.56 -13.45 -15.37
CA ASN A 451 7.42 -14.11 -14.39
C ASN A 451 8.49 -14.94 -15.12
N THR A 452 9.42 -15.54 -14.38
CA THR A 452 10.51 -16.36 -14.95
C THR A 452 9.99 -17.48 -15.88
N SER A 453 8.89 -18.15 -15.53
CA SER A 453 8.31 -19.24 -16.33
C SER A 453 7.62 -18.75 -17.62
N THR A 454 6.78 -17.72 -17.52
CA THR A 454 6.07 -17.17 -18.68
C THR A 454 6.99 -16.39 -19.61
N MET A 455 8.10 -15.85 -19.09
CA MET A 455 9.17 -15.28 -19.89
C MET A 455 9.83 -16.31 -20.80
N GLU A 456 10.22 -17.47 -20.27
CA GLU A 456 10.79 -18.56 -21.08
C GLU A 456 9.79 -19.09 -22.11
N THR A 457 8.51 -19.15 -21.73
CA THR A 457 7.43 -19.48 -22.67
C THR A 457 7.35 -18.45 -23.80
N ALA A 458 7.34 -17.16 -23.49
CA ALA A 458 7.31 -16.08 -24.47
C ALA A 458 8.51 -16.09 -25.42
N LYS A 459 9.72 -16.42 -24.92
CA LYS A 459 10.92 -16.61 -25.73
C LYS A 459 10.76 -17.78 -26.70
N SER A 460 10.28 -18.93 -26.22
CA SER A 460 10.08 -20.12 -27.05
C SER A 460 9.05 -19.92 -28.17
N GLU A 461 8.04 -19.08 -27.93
CA GLU A 461 7.01 -18.72 -28.91
C GLU A 461 7.43 -17.54 -29.82
N GLY A 462 8.61 -16.96 -29.60
CA GLY A 462 9.11 -15.81 -30.36
C GLY A 462 8.34 -14.50 -30.12
N LEU A 463 7.53 -14.44 -29.04
CA LEU A 463 6.75 -13.25 -28.67
C LEU A 463 7.58 -12.28 -27.83
N TYR A 464 8.52 -12.79 -27.03
CA TYR A 464 9.36 -11.98 -26.15
C TYR A 464 10.12 -10.89 -26.92
N ASP A 465 10.91 -11.26 -27.93
CA ASP A 465 11.72 -10.31 -28.71
C ASP A 465 10.88 -9.28 -29.48
N GLN A 466 9.59 -9.57 -29.72
CA GLN A 466 8.69 -8.69 -30.47
C GLN A 466 7.97 -7.69 -29.56
N TYR A 467 7.56 -8.11 -28.36
CA TYR A 467 6.58 -7.37 -27.55
C TYR A 467 7.02 -7.06 -26.12
N ALA A 468 8.05 -7.74 -25.59
CA ALA A 468 8.44 -7.55 -24.21
C ALA A 468 9.09 -6.18 -23.99
N VAL A 469 8.60 -5.45 -22.99
CA VAL A 469 9.17 -4.21 -22.48
C VAL A 469 9.28 -4.28 -20.96
N VAL A 470 10.12 -3.45 -20.35
CA VAL A 470 10.17 -3.33 -18.89
C VAL A 470 9.07 -2.37 -18.43
N SER A 471 8.26 -2.81 -17.47
CA SER A 471 7.22 -2.01 -16.81
C SER A 471 7.83 -0.92 -15.93
N ASP A 472 7.12 0.20 -15.79
CA ASP A 472 7.53 1.28 -14.88
C ASP A 472 7.43 0.78 -13.42
N THR A 473 8.26 1.35 -12.54
CA THR A 473 8.11 1.17 -11.09
C THR A 473 7.19 2.24 -10.50
N ASP A 474 6.68 2.02 -9.28
CA ASP A 474 5.77 2.95 -8.61
C ASP A 474 6.36 3.49 -7.29
N ALA A 475 5.52 4.08 -6.44
CA ALA A 475 5.95 4.59 -5.14
C ALA A 475 5.79 3.56 -3.99
N THR A 476 5.25 2.37 -4.22
CA THR A 476 5.16 1.36 -3.16
C THR A 476 6.55 0.94 -2.70
N SER A 477 6.81 0.90 -1.40
CA SER A 477 8.06 0.42 -0.81
C SER A 477 7.83 -0.86 -0.02
N PHE A 478 8.34 -1.99 -0.50
CA PHE A 478 8.42 -3.23 0.27
C PHE A 478 9.72 -3.28 1.05
N MET A 479 9.64 -3.79 2.28
CA MET A 479 10.76 -3.79 3.23
C MET A 479 10.92 -5.17 3.85
N GLY A 480 12.16 -5.51 4.23
CA GLY A 480 12.43 -6.59 5.17
C GLY A 480 12.46 -6.05 6.59
N PHE A 481 11.74 -6.69 7.50
CA PHE A 481 11.57 -6.26 8.89
C PHE A 481 12.29 -7.21 9.87
N TYR A 482 12.73 -6.65 10.99
CA TYR A 482 13.29 -7.39 12.11
C TYR A 482 12.39 -7.31 13.34
N ASN A 483 12.01 -8.46 13.87
CA ASN A 483 11.28 -8.52 15.13
C ASN A 483 12.26 -8.44 16.31
N ILE A 484 12.24 -7.34 17.05
CA ILE A 484 13.17 -7.12 18.17
C ILE A 484 12.60 -7.59 19.53
N ASN A 485 11.35 -8.04 19.54
CA ASN A 485 10.62 -8.43 20.75
C ASN A 485 9.67 -9.60 20.48
N ARG A 486 10.17 -10.64 19.81
CA ARG A 486 9.33 -11.77 19.42
C ARG A 486 8.82 -12.52 20.65
N THR A 487 7.51 -12.65 20.75
CA THR A 487 6.80 -13.44 21.76
C THR A 487 6.02 -14.61 21.17
N ALA A 488 5.58 -14.50 19.91
CA ALA A 488 4.83 -15.55 19.23
C ALA A 488 5.73 -16.72 18.80
N THR A 489 5.21 -17.94 18.92
CA THR A 489 5.90 -19.20 18.56
C THR A 489 5.15 -20.03 17.51
N ALA A 490 3.98 -19.55 17.06
CA ALA A 490 3.18 -20.09 15.97
C ALA A 490 2.24 -18.98 15.48
N ASN A 491 1.57 -19.19 14.35
CA ASN A 491 0.62 -18.21 13.83
C ASN A 491 -0.60 -18.07 14.74
N ALA A 492 -1.11 -16.85 14.88
CA ALA A 492 -2.27 -16.56 15.74
C ALA A 492 -3.56 -17.25 15.27
N ASN A 493 -3.73 -17.43 13.95
CA ASN A 493 -4.90 -18.11 13.38
C ASN A 493 -4.83 -19.65 13.45
N ASP A 494 -3.61 -20.21 13.50
CA ASP A 494 -3.36 -21.65 13.53
C ASP A 494 -2.04 -21.95 14.24
N GLY A 495 -2.15 -22.43 15.49
CA GLY A 495 -1.02 -22.80 16.33
C GLY A 495 -0.19 -24.01 15.85
N THR A 496 -0.51 -24.59 14.69
CA THR A 496 0.26 -25.67 14.05
C THR A 496 1.12 -25.21 12.87
N THR A 497 0.85 -24.03 12.30
CA THR A 497 1.53 -23.48 11.13
C THR A 497 2.63 -22.49 11.53
N ALA A 498 3.71 -22.44 10.74
CA ALA A 498 4.91 -21.63 10.99
C ALA A 498 5.45 -21.76 12.43
N LYS A 499 5.36 -22.95 13.00
CA LYS A 499 5.73 -23.21 14.39
C LYS A 499 7.23 -23.08 14.61
N SER A 500 7.62 -22.26 15.59
CA SER A 500 9.00 -22.07 16.00
C SER A 500 9.60 -23.37 16.53
N THR A 501 10.89 -23.55 16.23
CA THR A 501 11.70 -24.66 16.73
C THR A 501 12.63 -24.25 17.87
N LYS A 502 12.69 -22.95 18.16
CA LYS A 502 13.53 -22.38 19.22
C LYS A 502 12.98 -22.67 20.60
N SER A 503 13.90 -22.86 21.54
CA SER A 503 13.60 -22.75 22.96
C SER A 503 13.39 -21.28 23.38
N ASP A 504 12.74 -21.06 24.52
CA ASP A 504 12.56 -19.71 25.08
C ASP A 504 13.91 -18.98 25.27
N GLU A 505 14.96 -19.70 25.66
CA GLU A 505 16.32 -19.15 25.80
C GLU A 505 16.89 -18.70 24.45
N GLU A 506 16.65 -19.46 23.36
CA GLU A 506 17.07 -19.09 22.01
C GLU A 506 16.28 -17.90 21.46
N ILE A 507 14.98 -17.81 21.75
CA ILE A 507 14.15 -16.65 21.40
C ILE A 507 14.70 -15.40 22.08
N GLN A 508 14.89 -15.43 23.41
CA GLN A 508 15.41 -14.30 24.16
C GLN A 508 16.82 -13.88 23.70
N ARG A 509 17.68 -14.86 23.42
CA ARG A 509 19.00 -14.60 22.85
C ARG A 509 18.95 -13.95 21.47
N THR A 510 17.97 -14.34 20.64
CA THR A 510 17.77 -13.76 19.31
C THR A 510 17.22 -12.34 19.41
N ASN A 511 16.21 -12.11 20.27
CA ASN A 511 15.67 -10.78 20.53
C ASN A 511 16.79 -9.83 20.95
N LYS A 512 17.64 -10.24 21.90
CA LYS A 512 18.79 -9.43 22.34
C LYS A 512 19.78 -9.12 21.22
N ALA A 513 20.08 -10.09 20.36
CA ALA A 513 20.91 -9.81 19.19
C ALA A 513 20.23 -8.84 18.22
N LEU A 514 18.94 -8.99 17.93
CA LEU A 514 18.19 -8.09 17.05
C LEU A 514 17.95 -6.70 17.66
N GLN A 515 18.02 -6.54 18.99
CA GLN A 515 18.00 -5.24 19.66
C GLN A 515 19.29 -4.43 19.40
N ASN A 516 20.41 -5.11 19.14
CA ASN A 516 21.68 -4.48 18.78
C ASN A 516 21.69 -3.97 17.33
N VAL A 517 21.94 -2.67 17.14
CA VAL A 517 21.94 -2.02 15.82
C VAL A 517 23.00 -2.59 14.87
N HIS A 518 24.20 -2.89 15.40
CA HIS A 518 25.29 -3.44 14.61
C HIS A 518 24.96 -4.86 14.12
N PHE A 519 24.24 -5.66 14.92
CA PHE A 519 23.77 -6.97 14.48
C PHE A 519 22.73 -6.86 13.35
N ARG A 520 21.75 -5.95 13.46
CA ARG A 520 20.75 -5.70 12.40
C ARG A 520 21.40 -5.22 11.10
N ARG A 521 22.35 -4.28 11.20
CA ARG A 521 23.15 -3.83 10.05
C ARG A 521 23.94 -4.98 9.44
N ALA A 522 24.57 -5.83 10.24
CA ALA A 522 25.33 -6.98 9.74
C ALA A 522 24.49 -7.90 8.86
N ILE A 523 23.28 -8.29 9.30
CA ILE A 523 22.39 -9.14 8.51
C ILE A 523 21.80 -8.40 7.30
N SER A 524 21.57 -7.09 7.39
CA SER A 524 21.14 -6.26 6.25
C SER A 524 22.21 -6.19 5.15
N PHE A 525 23.46 -5.87 5.53
CA PHE A 525 24.60 -5.82 4.61
C PHE A 525 24.94 -7.20 4.01
N ALA A 526 24.59 -8.29 4.71
CA ALA A 526 24.82 -9.65 4.26
C ALA A 526 23.77 -10.16 3.25
N ALA A 527 22.64 -9.48 3.09
CA ALA A 527 21.56 -9.89 2.21
C ALA A 527 21.79 -9.43 0.76
N ASP A 528 22.10 -10.35 -0.15
CA ASP A 528 22.18 -10.07 -1.59
C ASP A 528 20.78 -9.91 -2.16
N ARG A 529 20.29 -8.66 -2.15
CA ARG A 529 18.93 -8.32 -2.59
C ARG A 529 18.77 -8.48 -4.09
N GLY A 530 19.84 -8.29 -4.86
CA GLY A 530 19.88 -8.62 -6.28
C GLY A 530 19.62 -10.10 -6.53
N ALA A 531 20.37 -11.00 -5.90
CA ALA A 531 20.17 -12.45 -6.07
C ALA A 531 18.79 -12.91 -5.57
N TYR A 532 18.30 -12.31 -4.48
CA TYR A 532 16.94 -12.50 -3.98
C TYR A 532 15.88 -12.09 -5.01
N ASN A 533 15.94 -10.86 -5.53
CA ASN A 533 14.96 -10.36 -6.50
C ASN A 533 15.03 -11.09 -7.85
N ALA A 534 16.22 -11.53 -8.27
CA ALA A 534 16.43 -12.31 -9.49
C ALA A 534 15.58 -13.60 -9.53
N GLN A 535 15.21 -14.17 -8.38
CA GLN A 535 14.36 -15.37 -8.33
C GLN A 535 12.95 -15.10 -8.90
N GLN A 536 12.50 -13.84 -8.84
CA GLN A 536 11.17 -13.42 -9.27
C GLN A 536 11.18 -12.75 -10.64
N VAL A 537 12.10 -11.81 -10.86
CA VAL A 537 12.13 -10.97 -12.08
C VAL A 537 13.18 -11.41 -13.10
N GLY A 538 14.01 -12.41 -12.76
CA GLY A 538 15.12 -12.88 -13.58
C GLY A 538 16.41 -12.07 -13.38
N GLU A 539 17.53 -12.63 -13.85
CA GLU A 539 18.86 -12.04 -13.66
C GLU A 539 19.02 -10.66 -14.31
N ASP A 540 18.38 -10.45 -15.47
CA ASP A 540 18.50 -9.22 -16.26
C ASP A 540 17.86 -8.00 -15.58
N LEU A 541 16.80 -8.20 -14.79
CA LEU A 541 16.03 -7.15 -14.14
C LEU A 541 16.21 -7.09 -12.62
N LYS A 542 17.15 -7.88 -12.08
CA LYS A 542 17.29 -8.08 -10.63
C LYS A 542 17.49 -6.80 -9.81
N TYR A 543 18.00 -5.74 -10.42
CA TYR A 543 18.19 -4.44 -9.79
C TYR A 543 17.08 -3.43 -10.10
N THR A 544 16.31 -3.63 -11.18
CA THR A 544 15.40 -2.63 -11.74
C THR A 544 14.42 -2.08 -10.71
N SER A 545 13.77 -2.97 -9.94
CA SER A 545 12.82 -2.59 -8.90
C SER A 545 13.44 -2.49 -7.51
N LEU A 546 14.73 -2.78 -7.32
CA LEU A 546 15.33 -2.64 -5.99
C LEU A 546 15.32 -1.18 -5.57
N ARG A 547 14.81 -0.92 -4.37
CA ARG A 547 14.77 0.39 -3.74
C ARG A 547 15.80 0.47 -2.62
N ASN A 548 16.28 1.67 -2.30
CA ASN A 548 17.29 1.88 -1.25
C ASN A 548 16.88 2.86 -0.13
N THR A 549 15.65 3.37 -0.17
CA THR A 549 15.02 4.24 0.84
C THR A 549 13.61 3.73 1.17
N PHE A 550 13.00 4.19 2.25
CA PHE A 550 11.59 3.90 2.54
C PHE A 550 10.66 4.84 1.76
N THR A 551 10.91 6.15 1.78
CA THR A 551 10.30 7.10 0.84
C THR A 551 11.10 7.06 -0.47
N PRO A 552 10.50 6.91 -1.66
CA PRO A 552 11.25 6.98 -2.91
C PRO A 552 12.10 8.26 -2.96
N GLY A 553 13.39 8.14 -3.27
CA GLY A 553 14.29 9.30 -3.21
C GLY A 553 13.91 10.44 -4.16
N TYR A 554 13.14 10.12 -5.21
CA TYR A 554 12.60 11.06 -6.19
C TYR A 554 11.19 11.59 -5.84
N PHE A 555 10.61 11.22 -4.70
CA PHE A 555 9.21 11.49 -4.33
C PHE A 555 8.89 12.99 -4.26
N VAL A 556 9.80 13.78 -3.68
CA VAL A 556 9.72 15.25 -3.63
C VAL A 556 11.09 15.89 -3.88
N SER A 557 11.09 17.18 -4.21
CA SER A 557 12.30 17.99 -4.37
C SER A 557 12.09 19.39 -3.79
N LEU A 558 13.18 20.02 -3.34
CA LEU A 558 13.14 21.38 -2.81
C LEU A 558 12.82 22.39 -3.91
N SER A 559 11.92 23.33 -3.65
CA SER A 559 11.56 24.41 -4.57
C SER A 559 12.49 25.63 -4.49
N LYS A 560 13.23 25.76 -3.39
CA LYS A 560 14.17 26.86 -3.12
C LYS A 560 15.41 26.37 -2.37
N ASP A 561 16.45 27.19 -2.35
CA ASP A 561 17.63 26.95 -1.51
C ASP A 561 17.23 26.86 -0.04
N THR A 562 17.61 25.77 0.62
CA THR A 562 17.19 25.45 1.99
C THR A 562 18.41 25.10 2.84
N THR A 563 18.54 25.72 4.00
CA THR A 563 19.62 25.43 4.96
C THR A 563 19.05 24.72 6.18
N ILE A 564 19.57 23.54 6.50
CA ILE A 564 19.24 22.78 7.72
C ILE A 564 20.52 22.38 8.45
N GLN A 565 20.38 21.91 9.70
CA GLN A 565 21.48 21.28 10.44
C GLN A 565 21.55 19.80 10.09
N ILE A 566 22.75 19.33 9.71
CA ILE A 566 23.07 17.90 9.65
C ILE A 566 24.18 17.65 10.65
N ASN A 567 23.91 16.86 11.68
CA ASN A 567 24.81 16.58 12.80
C ASN A 567 25.47 17.85 13.38
N GLY A 568 24.66 18.90 13.57
CA GLY A 568 25.08 20.20 14.11
C GLY A 568 25.90 21.08 13.14
N THR A 569 25.93 20.74 11.85
CA THR A 569 26.57 21.54 10.79
C THR A 569 25.54 22.12 9.82
N ASP A 570 25.57 23.45 9.65
CA ASP A 570 24.80 24.15 8.61
C ASP A 570 25.11 23.56 7.23
N THR A 571 24.10 22.98 6.58
CA THR A 571 24.18 22.42 5.24
C THR A 571 23.11 23.08 4.38
N THR A 572 23.53 23.67 3.25
CA THR A 572 22.61 24.31 2.30
C THR A 572 22.43 23.42 1.07
N PHE A 573 21.17 23.08 0.78
CA PHE A 573 20.75 22.35 -0.39
C PHE A 573 20.14 23.31 -1.41
N PRO A 574 20.63 23.33 -2.67
CA PRO A 574 20.05 24.16 -3.71
C PRO A 574 18.60 23.78 -4.06
N ALA A 575 17.85 24.73 -4.62
CA ALA A 575 16.58 24.43 -5.29
C ALA A 575 16.75 23.29 -6.32
N GLY A 576 15.80 22.36 -6.34
CA GLY A 576 15.81 21.15 -7.17
C GLY A 576 16.55 19.95 -6.56
N THR A 577 17.11 20.07 -5.37
CA THR A 577 17.67 18.92 -4.63
C THR A 577 16.55 17.93 -4.31
N TYR A 578 16.74 16.66 -4.66
CA TYR A 578 15.78 15.59 -4.37
C TYR A 578 15.89 15.09 -2.94
N TYR A 579 14.79 14.58 -2.41
CA TYR A 579 14.69 14.01 -1.07
C TYR A 579 15.81 13.00 -0.79
N GLY A 580 16.03 12.03 -1.69
CA GLY A 580 17.04 10.97 -1.53
C GLY A 580 18.48 11.48 -1.44
N GLU A 581 18.79 12.63 -2.05
CA GLU A 581 20.13 13.24 -1.92
C GLU A 581 20.39 13.73 -0.50
N ILE A 582 19.36 14.26 0.16
CA ILE A 582 19.43 14.72 1.56
C ILE A 582 19.51 13.53 2.51
N VAL A 583 18.75 12.46 2.24
CA VAL A 583 18.85 11.18 3.01
C VAL A 583 20.27 10.62 2.94
N GLN A 584 20.87 10.53 1.74
CA GLN A 584 22.27 10.10 1.58
C GLN A 584 23.21 11.00 2.37
N LYS A 585 22.99 12.32 2.36
CA LYS A 585 23.84 13.27 3.06
C LYS A 585 23.82 13.07 4.57
N GLN A 586 22.65 12.77 5.15
CA GLN A 586 22.52 12.45 6.57
C GLN A 586 23.25 11.13 6.91
N ILE A 587 22.99 10.08 6.12
CA ILE A 587 23.65 8.76 6.28
C ILE A 587 25.18 8.88 6.24
N ASP A 588 25.71 9.63 5.28
CA ASP A 588 27.15 9.89 5.15
C ASP A 588 27.70 10.64 6.38
N ALA A 589 26.91 11.56 6.95
CA ALA A 589 27.29 12.31 8.15
C ALA A 589 27.27 11.46 9.42
N ASP A 590 26.42 10.43 9.46
CA ASP A 590 26.37 9.42 10.53
C ASP A 590 27.46 8.35 10.37
N GLY A 591 28.08 8.27 9.19
CA GLY A 591 29.17 7.34 8.91
C GLY A 591 28.71 5.92 8.61
N VAL A 592 27.41 5.72 8.33
CA VAL A 592 26.86 4.42 7.92
C VAL A 592 27.14 4.18 6.45
N LYS A 593 27.65 2.99 6.13
CA LYS A 593 28.16 2.65 4.80
C LYS A 593 27.10 2.10 3.84
N ILE A 594 25.94 2.75 3.77
CA ILE A 594 24.88 2.44 2.79
C ILE A 594 24.81 3.53 1.72
N LYS A 595 24.56 3.10 0.48
CA LYS A 595 24.25 4.01 -0.63
C LYS A 595 22.75 3.97 -0.88
N VAL A 596 22.08 5.11 -0.84
CA VAL A 596 20.64 5.21 -1.03
C VAL A 596 20.23 6.10 -2.20
N TRP A 597 21.19 6.86 -2.76
CA TRP A 597 20.91 7.77 -3.88
C TRP A 597 21.89 7.60 -5.04
N ASP A 598 21.34 7.54 -6.25
CA ASP A 598 22.08 7.70 -7.50
C ASP A 598 21.82 9.10 -8.06
N ALA A 599 22.80 10.00 -7.88
CA ALA A 599 22.72 11.37 -8.37
C ALA A 599 22.76 11.50 -9.90
N GLU A 600 23.32 10.52 -10.63
CA GLU A 600 23.38 10.55 -12.09
C GLU A 600 21.99 10.30 -12.69
N ASN A 601 21.32 9.26 -12.19
CA ASN A 601 20.00 8.84 -12.64
C ASN A 601 18.85 9.48 -11.85
N LYS A 602 19.16 10.24 -10.79
CA LYS A 602 18.21 10.91 -9.89
C LYS A 602 17.18 9.95 -9.32
N THR A 603 17.64 8.82 -8.78
CA THR A 603 16.76 7.77 -8.26
C THR A 603 17.35 7.09 -7.03
N SER A 604 16.46 6.57 -6.18
CA SER A 604 16.78 5.62 -5.09
C SER A 604 16.70 4.16 -5.54
N ASP A 605 16.28 3.92 -6.77
CA ASP A 605 15.93 2.60 -7.28
C ASP A 605 16.94 2.15 -8.35
N GLY A 606 16.94 0.87 -8.72
CA GLY A 606 17.76 0.39 -9.84
C GLY A 606 19.17 -0.10 -9.46
N PHE A 607 19.51 -0.17 -8.17
CA PHE A 607 20.81 -0.65 -7.69
C PHE A 607 20.71 -1.26 -6.28
N ASP A 608 21.69 -2.06 -5.89
CA ASP A 608 21.81 -2.59 -4.53
C ASP A 608 22.85 -1.79 -3.74
N GLY A 609 22.39 -0.82 -2.95
CA GLY A 609 23.24 0.04 -2.15
C GLY A 609 23.40 -0.39 -0.69
N TRP A 610 22.75 -1.49 -0.29
CA TRP A 610 22.86 -2.09 1.04
C TRP A 610 23.76 -3.32 1.03
N TYR A 611 23.77 -4.16 -0.01
CA TYR A 611 24.56 -5.39 0.03
C TYR A 611 26.07 -5.11 0.02
N ASN A 612 26.76 -5.48 1.09
CA ASN A 612 28.21 -5.42 1.20
C ASN A 612 28.72 -6.43 2.26
N PRO A 613 29.20 -7.61 1.85
CA PRO A 613 29.68 -8.64 2.78
C PRO A 613 30.85 -8.20 3.68
N GLU A 614 31.70 -7.26 3.23
CA GLU A 614 32.81 -6.77 4.04
C GLU A 614 32.29 -5.88 5.18
N ASN A 615 31.37 -4.97 4.88
CA ASN A 615 30.68 -4.16 5.90
C ASN A 615 29.86 -5.06 6.85
N ALA A 616 29.22 -6.11 6.34
CA ALA A 616 28.47 -7.07 7.14
C ALA A 616 29.34 -7.72 8.23
N VAL A 617 30.57 -8.12 7.87
CA VAL A 617 31.52 -8.71 8.82
C VAL A 617 32.04 -7.67 9.82
N GLU A 618 32.27 -6.43 9.39
CA GLU A 618 32.69 -5.34 10.29
C GLU A 618 31.63 -5.04 11.35
N GLU A 619 30.37 -4.87 10.92
CA GLU A 619 29.22 -4.66 11.79
C GLU A 619 29.00 -5.85 12.74
N LEU A 620 29.12 -7.09 12.24
CA LEU A 620 28.99 -8.27 13.09
C LEU A 620 30.09 -8.33 14.16
N ASN A 621 31.33 -7.95 13.84
CA ASN A 621 32.41 -7.96 14.82
C ASN A 621 32.14 -6.95 15.95
N THR A 622 31.66 -5.75 15.63
CA THR A 622 31.24 -4.77 16.64
C THR A 622 30.10 -5.34 17.49
N ALA A 623 29.08 -5.91 16.87
CA ALA A 623 27.96 -6.52 17.59
C ALA A 623 28.41 -7.65 18.53
N ILE A 624 29.37 -8.48 18.11
CA ILE A 624 29.94 -9.56 18.96
C ILE A 624 30.60 -8.97 20.20
N GLU A 625 31.36 -7.87 20.06
CA GLU A 625 32.03 -7.21 21.18
C GLU A 625 31.00 -6.65 22.17
N GLU A 626 29.99 -5.93 21.70
CA GLU A 626 28.94 -5.34 22.53
C GLU A 626 28.07 -6.40 23.21
N LEU A 627 27.58 -7.39 22.46
CA LEU A 627 26.74 -8.46 22.99
C LEU A 627 27.49 -9.37 23.98
N ALA A 628 28.82 -9.49 23.85
CA ALA A 628 29.62 -10.20 24.84
C ALA A 628 29.61 -9.49 26.22
N GLU A 629 29.51 -8.16 26.27
CA GLU A 629 29.36 -7.40 27.52
C GLU A 629 28.02 -7.68 28.22
N GLU A 630 27.00 -8.01 27.44
CA GLU A 630 25.68 -8.47 27.92
C GLU A 630 25.62 -9.98 28.20
N GLY A 631 26.75 -10.69 28.06
CA GLY A 631 26.86 -12.13 28.33
C GLY A 631 26.42 -13.03 27.17
N ILE A 632 26.20 -12.48 25.97
CA ILE A 632 25.85 -13.23 24.77
C ILE A 632 27.13 -13.52 23.97
N THR A 633 27.58 -14.77 24.01
CA THR A 633 28.69 -15.23 23.17
C THR A 633 28.18 -15.60 21.78
N ILE A 634 28.83 -15.11 20.73
CA ILE A 634 28.52 -15.43 19.33
C ILE A 634 29.78 -15.94 18.64
N ASP A 635 29.75 -17.19 18.23
CA ASP A 635 30.79 -17.85 17.44
C ASP A 635 30.17 -19.00 16.63
N GLU A 636 30.97 -19.74 15.86
CA GLU A 636 30.48 -20.86 15.04
C GLU A 636 29.86 -22.01 15.86
N SER A 637 30.21 -22.13 17.15
CA SER A 637 29.63 -23.12 18.06
C SER A 637 28.40 -22.60 18.80
N ASN A 638 28.23 -21.28 18.84
CA ASN A 638 27.13 -20.56 19.46
C ASN A 638 26.54 -19.53 18.48
N PRO A 639 26.00 -19.94 17.32
CA PRO A 639 25.45 -18.98 16.36
C PRO A 639 24.12 -18.37 16.85
N ILE A 640 23.80 -17.16 16.43
CA ILE A 640 22.43 -16.65 16.55
C ILE A 640 21.55 -17.39 15.53
N GLN A 641 20.47 -17.98 16.01
CA GLN A 641 19.47 -18.65 15.18
C GLN A 641 18.46 -17.60 14.74
N ILE A 642 18.16 -17.49 13.45
CA ILE A 642 17.18 -16.55 12.90
C ILE A 642 16.13 -17.34 12.15
N GLU A 643 14.87 -17.24 12.51
CA GLU A 643 13.74 -17.87 11.85
C GLU A 643 13.11 -16.92 10.81
N TYR A 644 12.95 -17.45 9.61
CA TYR A 644 12.39 -16.78 8.44
C TYR A 644 11.23 -17.63 7.92
N PRO A 645 9.96 -17.22 8.12
CA PRO A 645 8.82 -17.94 7.56
C PRO A 645 8.71 -17.74 6.05
N TYR A 646 8.33 -18.79 5.32
CA TYR A 646 8.14 -18.74 3.87
C TYR A 646 7.07 -19.75 3.41
N PRO A 647 6.39 -19.51 2.28
CA PRO A 647 5.34 -20.37 1.76
C PRO A 647 5.95 -21.49 0.92
N SER A 648 6.21 -22.66 1.52
CA SER A 648 6.96 -23.74 0.86
C SER A 648 6.27 -24.35 -0.37
N ALA A 649 4.95 -24.22 -0.48
CA ALA A 649 4.22 -24.62 -1.68
C ALA A 649 4.53 -23.73 -2.88
N VAL A 650 5.07 -22.53 -2.68
CA VAL A 650 5.30 -21.54 -3.74
C VAL A 650 6.78 -21.47 -4.11
N GLU A 651 7.12 -21.98 -5.29
CA GLU A 651 8.51 -22.17 -5.73
C GLU A 651 9.32 -20.86 -5.73
N VAL A 652 8.76 -19.75 -6.24
CA VAL A 652 9.48 -18.47 -6.31
C VAL A 652 9.90 -17.97 -4.93
N TYR A 653 9.02 -18.05 -3.92
CA TYR A 653 9.32 -17.59 -2.57
C TYR A 653 10.21 -18.57 -1.80
N THR A 654 10.10 -19.87 -2.08
CA THR A 654 11.07 -20.87 -1.63
C THR A 654 12.48 -20.54 -2.13
N ASN A 655 12.61 -20.17 -3.41
CA ASN A 655 13.90 -19.79 -3.99
C ASN A 655 14.43 -18.48 -3.39
N LYS A 656 13.56 -17.48 -3.16
CA LYS A 656 13.90 -16.21 -2.48
C LYS A 656 14.43 -16.44 -1.07
N ALA A 657 13.71 -17.21 -0.24
CA ALA A 657 14.11 -17.55 1.12
C ALA A 657 15.46 -18.30 1.16
N ASN A 658 15.67 -19.25 0.24
CA ASN A 658 16.95 -19.95 0.11
C ASN A 658 18.09 -19.01 -0.35
N SER A 659 17.81 -18.06 -1.25
CA SER A 659 18.79 -17.05 -1.68
C SER A 659 19.22 -16.17 -0.51
N TYR A 660 18.27 -15.67 0.28
CA TYR A 660 18.54 -14.89 1.50
C TYR A 660 19.41 -15.69 2.48
N LYS A 661 18.97 -16.92 2.85
CA LYS A 661 19.72 -17.82 3.74
C LYS A 661 21.16 -18.01 3.27
N LYS A 662 21.35 -18.36 1.99
CA LYS A 662 22.67 -18.62 1.42
C LYS A 662 23.56 -17.38 1.48
N SER A 663 23.02 -16.20 1.18
CA SER A 663 23.78 -14.95 1.21
C SER A 663 24.25 -14.62 2.62
N VAL A 664 23.33 -14.62 3.58
CA VAL A 664 23.63 -14.23 4.96
C VAL A 664 24.62 -15.19 5.61
N GLU A 665 24.40 -16.50 5.49
CA GLU A 665 25.28 -17.50 6.10
C GLU A 665 26.69 -17.51 5.47
N ALA A 666 26.79 -17.24 4.16
CA ALA A 666 28.07 -17.15 3.47
C ALA A 666 28.87 -15.92 3.92
N ALA A 667 28.22 -14.77 4.10
CA ALA A 667 28.88 -13.55 4.54
C ALA A 667 29.30 -13.61 6.02
N LEU A 668 28.44 -14.14 6.90
CA LEU A 668 28.63 -14.10 8.35
C LEU A 668 29.33 -15.35 8.92
N GLY A 669 29.73 -16.28 8.07
CA GLY A 669 30.66 -17.37 8.40
C GLY A 669 30.17 -18.26 9.54
N GLY A 670 28.90 -18.66 9.51
CA GLY A 670 28.30 -19.59 10.47
C GLY A 670 28.06 -19.04 11.88
N LYS A 671 28.23 -17.73 12.11
CA LYS A 671 27.89 -17.06 13.39
C LYS A 671 26.41 -16.65 13.46
N VAL A 672 25.76 -16.59 12.30
CA VAL A 672 24.32 -16.41 12.15
C VAL A 672 23.84 -17.55 11.27
N VAL A 673 22.75 -18.20 11.68
CA VAL A 673 22.13 -19.32 10.96
C VAL A 673 20.68 -18.96 10.67
N ILE A 674 20.29 -19.04 9.40
CA ILE A 674 18.92 -18.77 8.96
C ILE A 674 18.15 -20.09 8.90
N ASN A 675 17.15 -20.24 9.75
CA ASN A 675 16.21 -21.35 9.78
C ASN A 675 14.97 -20.97 8.99
N LEU A 676 14.76 -21.63 7.85
CA LEU A 676 13.55 -21.43 7.07
C LEU A 676 12.39 -22.16 7.74
N VAL A 677 11.34 -21.42 8.09
CA VAL A 677 10.17 -21.92 8.78
C VAL A 677 9.05 -22.13 7.76
N ASP A 678 8.56 -23.35 7.66
CA ASP A 678 7.54 -23.72 6.69
C ASP A 678 6.17 -23.17 7.09
N ALA A 679 5.67 -22.21 6.32
CA ALA A 679 4.32 -21.65 6.45
C ALA A 679 3.30 -22.34 5.53
N VAL A 680 3.72 -23.39 4.81
CA VAL A 680 2.96 -24.21 3.87
C VAL A 680 2.52 -23.45 2.63
N ASP A 681 1.62 -22.48 2.76
CA ASP A 681 1.03 -21.71 1.67
C ASP A 681 1.10 -20.20 1.92
N LEU A 682 0.51 -19.41 1.01
CA LEU A 682 0.51 -17.95 1.13
C LEU A 682 -0.25 -17.46 2.37
N ASP A 683 -1.37 -18.09 2.70
CA ASP A 683 -2.17 -17.67 3.85
C ASP A 683 -1.41 -17.89 5.15
N GLY A 684 -0.80 -19.07 5.33
CA GLY A 684 0.08 -19.34 6.45
C GLY A 684 1.25 -18.36 6.54
N TRP A 685 1.82 -17.95 5.39
CA TRP A 685 2.90 -16.96 5.36
C TRP A 685 2.41 -15.56 5.74
N TYR A 686 1.26 -15.11 5.21
CA TYR A 686 0.67 -13.82 5.56
C TYR A 686 0.25 -13.75 7.03
N TYR A 687 -0.26 -14.83 7.62
CA TYR A 687 -0.57 -14.87 9.05
C TYR A 687 0.66 -14.91 9.96
N ALA A 688 1.86 -15.17 9.42
CA ALA A 688 3.08 -15.04 10.21
C ALA A 688 3.39 -13.57 10.57
N GLY A 689 2.83 -12.59 9.83
CA GLY A 689 2.96 -11.20 10.24
C GLY A 689 2.18 -10.11 9.50
N TYR A 690 1.69 -10.38 8.30
CA TYR A 690 0.96 -9.40 7.50
C TYR A 690 -0.51 -9.24 7.96
N TYR A 691 -1.22 -10.35 8.21
CA TYR A 691 -2.64 -10.34 8.62
C TYR A 691 -2.88 -10.13 10.11
N VAL A 692 -1.83 -10.07 10.93
CA VAL A 692 -1.95 -9.82 12.38
C VAL A 692 -2.01 -8.33 12.67
N ASN A 693 -2.59 -7.95 13.81
CA ASN A 693 -2.86 -6.55 14.15
C ASN A 693 -1.84 -5.95 15.10
N TYR A 694 -1.21 -6.78 15.94
CA TYR A 694 -0.32 -6.32 17.01
C TYR A 694 1.08 -6.92 16.91
N GLY A 695 2.08 -6.21 17.43
CA GLY A 695 3.47 -6.68 17.40
C GLY A 695 3.68 -8.02 18.14
N TYR A 696 2.94 -8.30 19.21
CA TYR A 696 3.09 -9.54 20.00
C TYR A 696 2.58 -10.80 19.26
N GLU A 697 1.85 -10.61 18.16
CA GLU A 697 1.35 -11.67 17.28
C GLU A 697 2.34 -12.06 16.17
N GLN A 698 3.35 -11.20 15.92
CA GLN A 698 4.32 -11.39 14.86
C GLN A 698 5.19 -12.63 15.10
N ASN A 699 5.13 -13.61 14.20
CA ASN A 699 5.74 -14.92 14.36
C ASN A 699 6.95 -15.11 13.43
N TYR A 700 7.96 -14.26 13.58
CA TYR A 700 9.21 -14.31 12.83
C TYR A 700 10.32 -13.56 13.55
N ASP A 701 11.57 -13.79 13.12
CA ASP A 701 12.68 -12.90 13.44
C ASP A 701 13.03 -11.98 12.26
N VAL A 702 12.91 -12.50 11.04
CA VAL A 702 13.02 -11.75 9.77
C VAL A 702 11.78 -12.02 8.92
N TYR A 703 11.21 -10.98 8.34
CA TYR A 703 10.03 -11.09 7.48
C TYR A 703 10.11 -10.14 6.31
N ASP A 704 9.69 -10.59 5.14
CA ASP A 704 9.83 -9.91 3.85
C ASP A 704 8.48 -9.57 3.21
N VAL A 705 7.41 -9.57 4.02
CA VAL A 705 6.04 -9.37 3.54
C VAL A 705 5.36 -8.24 4.29
N SER A 706 5.77 -7.02 3.99
CA SER A 706 4.96 -5.82 4.20
C SER A 706 5.56 -4.68 3.39
N GLY A 707 4.75 -3.66 3.13
CA GLY A 707 5.16 -2.48 2.41
C GLY A 707 4.15 -1.37 2.53
N TRP A 708 4.50 -0.21 2.01
CA TRP A 708 3.66 0.98 2.08
C TRP A 708 3.56 1.66 0.73
N SER A 709 2.34 2.00 0.33
CA SER A 709 2.04 2.89 -0.80
C SER A 709 1.53 4.20 -0.21
N PRO A 710 1.98 5.36 -0.68
CA PRO A 710 1.63 6.62 -0.04
C PRO A 710 0.19 7.04 -0.38
N ASP A 711 -0.56 7.43 0.64
CA ASP A 711 -1.92 7.95 0.50
C ASP A 711 -1.93 9.37 -0.10
N PHE A 712 -0.87 10.14 0.11
CA PHE A 712 -0.75 11.54 -0.36
C PHE A 712 0.71 11.95 -0.62
N GLY A 713 0.89 13.09 -1.31
CA GLY A 713 2.18 13.57 -1.83
C GLY A 713 3.06 14.27 -0.81
N ASP A 714 3.34 13.65 0.33
CA ASP A 714 4.27 14.15 1.37
C ASP A 714 5.05 12.99 2.01
N PRO A 715 6.36 13.14 2.30
CA PRO A 715 7.12 12.09 2.98
C PRO A 715 6.51 11.61 4.30
N CYS A 716 5.71 12.42 5.02
CA CYS A 716 5.02 11.93 6.21
C CYS A 716 4.03 10.80 5.92
N SER A 717 3.54 10.65 4.68
CA SER A 717 2.74 9.50 4.28
C SER A 717 3.48 8.17 4.50
N TYR A 718 4.82 8.18 4.48
CA TYR A 718 5.64 7.05 4.88
C TYR A 718 6.06 7.15 6.35
N LEU A 719 6.67 8.26 6.75
CA LEU A 719 7.37 8.34 8.04
C LEU A 719 6.42 8.25 9.24
N ASP A 720 5.19 8.77 9.14
CA ASP A 720 4.24 8.71 10.25
C ASP A 720 3.77 7.28 10.54
N THR A 721 3.94 6.35 9.59
CA THR A 721 3.67 4.92 9.81
C THR A 721 4.61 4.27 10.82
N MET A 722 5.67 4.97 11.21
CA MET A 722 6.67 4.50 12.17
C MET A 722 6.54 5.18 13.55
N LEU A 723 5.49 5.97 13.80
CA LEU A 723 5.26 6.60 15.10
C LEU A 723 4.99 5.58 16.22
N PRO A 724 5.38 5.87 17.47
CA PRO A 724 5.23 4.94 18.59
C PRO A 724 3.78 4.84 19.08
N ASP A 725 3.57 4.04 20.13
CA ASP A 725 2.35 4.02 20.95
C ASP A 725 1.07 3.78 20.12
N TYR A 726 1.16 2.86 19.15
CA TYR A 726 0.09 2.50 18.21
C TYR A 726 -0.33 3.60 17.22
N GLU A 727 0.36 4.75 17.19
CA GLU A 727 0.09 5.81 16.20
C GLU A 727 0.61 5.43 14.80
N GLY A 728 1.72 4.70 14.72
CA GLY A 728 2.32 4.23 13.47
C GLY A 728 1.92 2.80 13.12
N TYR A 729 1.25 2.62 11.98
CA TYR A 729 0.76 1.30 11.54
C TYR A 729 1.86 0.23 11.38
N MET A 730 3.07 0.63 10.99
CA MET A 730 4.15 -0.29 10.62
C MET A 730 5.02 -0.71 11.81
N THR A 731 4.90 -0.07 12.99
CA THR A 731 5.71 -0.46 14.16
C THR A 731 5.42 -1.88 14.62
N LYS A 732 4.20 -2.38 14.40
CA LYS A 732 3.85 -3.78 14.67
C LYS A 732 4.83 -4.74 14.01
N CYS A 733 5.37 -4.42 12.83
CA CYS A 733 6.33 -5.28 12.11
C CYS A 733 7.68 -5.45 12.84
N PHE A 734 7.94 -4.65 13.87
CA PHE A 734 9.12 -4.78 14.73
C PHE A 734 8.87 -5.63 15.99
N GLY A 735 7.65 -6.16 16.15
CA GLY A 735 7.23 -6.90 17.34
C GLY A 735 6.94 -6.02 18.55
N ILE A 736 6.69 -4.73 18.32
CA ILE A 736 6.35 -3.73 19.34
C ILE A 736 5.07 -3.02 18.91
N PHE A 737 4.26 -2.62 19.89
CA PHE A 737 2.91 -2.07 19.69
C PHE A 737 2.02 -3.04 18.90
#